data_AF-A0A916YYL4-F1
#
_entry.id   AF-A0A916YYL4-F1
#
_cell.length_a   1.000
_cell.length_b   1.000
_cell.length_c   1.000
_cell.angle_alpha   90.00
_cell.angle_beta   90.00
_cell.angle_gamma   90.00
#
_symmetry.space_group_name_H-M   'P 1'
#
loop_
_entity.id
_entity.type
_entity.pdbx_description
1 polymer ?
#
loop_
_entity_poly.entity_id
_entity_poly.type
_entity_poly.pdbx_seq_one_letter_code
_entity_poly.pdbx_strand_id
1 'polypeptide(L)'
;MNNRLTQYELNERNLGILLANVKFDSTTGLINYGKSFKEKASITEKKEELIAKIGSYWYAHLYTFKAELRETINESNNAVFASELWEISKRVNPAALNENWIVDKEVKNSDVIQAHKGFVTKRFNRNGITLNKPYEELKKGSLINIFENSGFQFKKDSDWAYFYGKTYPNDVDDVVRFYFNVDAQVLSYEKLLEFVHALLLQLNEAKVSFYFKLFYKQIKFCRADSIVLYVEKRGLLRALKIIDVLEKPSLRHETPMFTHELWPGIGFAEEPSDPNNNDSFGQSRINYVTSVVINYLISNKKLPTTQEVIDIIDIEYDFENFHLKPKSILPKDLKKINFSQTTLVSWKLDKSKLYHAESIANQLANQAIWDTKGEKCTWTKATFQKKSIRAVICNGSLFDGLAGIVKFYTQLCVYNPDSFFIEMRNGIIRSLLNAQITSNKSQDFYLGLAGIYSSLSYINTLPDSPDRILGKEISKKIDEIAQIFIKKIELYIEKANYSLIDKELEEIIGILKCDLFIKKLDYSIKQQLIGCLIYAQEKGAVNTTKILFCLVKLKYKSNIDDLGTYHKLLETQLISENQNIDKLSTSKAIQLLEYRLEILDFLIAGGGDIKIEAVLKIDILIKHFCLNYVFIHTKDSNICNFMSYNQDTQEYEYGILGLLEIVYLIKRLVSKGHLNTTFRFDESQKIADYIIEKYLNYGHFPPTQFGHDFYNPGLYDGIAGVGYFLLQLYDSTTPSLKFSNNS
;
A
#
# COMPACT_ATOMS: atom_id res chain seq x y z
N MET A 1 -35.15 -22.10 -7.58
CA MET A 1 -34.34 -20.87 -7.55
C MET A 1 -35.23 -19.77 -7.01
N ASN A 2 -35.11 -19.41 -5.73
CA ASN A 2 -35.92 -18.35 -5.14
C ASN A 2 -35.46 -17.01 -5.72
N ASN A 3 -36.39 -16.22 -6.27
CA ASN A 3 -36.13 -14.84 -6.71
C ASN A 3 -35.60 -14.04 -5.52
N ARG A 4 -34.27 -13.85 -5.44
CA ARG A 4 -33.69 -12.91 -4.49
C ARG A 4 -34.04 -11.51 -4.94
N LEU A 5 -34.59 -10.73 -4.02
CA LEU A 5 -34.86 -9.31 -4.24
C LEU A 5 -33.56 -8.57 -4.57
N THR A 6 -33.63 -7.63 -5.51
CA THR A 6 -32.59 -6.63 -5.74
C THR A 6 -32.41 -5.74 -4.52
N GLN A 7 -31.30 -5.02 -4.44
CA GLN A 7 -31.06 -4.09 -3.33
C GLN A 7 -32.13 -2.98 -3.28
N TYR A 8 -32.58 -2.51 -4.44
CA TYR A 8 -33.66 -1.53 -4.55
C TYR A 8 -34.97 -2.08 -3.94
N GLU A 9 -35.40 -3.28 -4.35
CA GLU A 9 -36.62 -3.91 -3.82
C GLU A 9 -36.54 -4.19 -2.31
N LEU A 10 -35.35 -4.53 -1.79
CA LEU A 10 -35.11 -4.67 -0.35
C LEU A 10 -35.29 -3.33 0.38
N ASN A 11 -34.72 -2.24 -0.14
CA ASN A 11 -34.84 -0.91 0.45
C ASN A 11 -36.29 -0.40 0.38
N GLU A 12 -36.97 -0.61 -0.75
CA GLU A 12 -38.38 -0.26 -0.95
C GLU A 12 -39.27 -1.01 0.04
N ARG A 13 -39.07 -2.33 0.19
CA ARG A 13 -39.79 -3.15 1.18
C ARG A 13 -39.57 -2.63 2.61
N ASN A 14 -38.33 -2.32 2.97
CA ASN A 14 -38.00 -1.78 4.30
C ASN A 14 -38.71 -0.44 4.54
N LEU A 15 -38.71 0.45 3.55
CA LEU A 15 -39.41 1.73 3.61
C LEU A 15 -40.93 1.55 3.74
N GLY A 16 -41.52 0.63 2.98
CA GLY A 16 -42.94 0.28 3.09
C GLY A 16 -43.32 -0.19 4.50
N ILE A 17 -42.47 -0.97 5.16
CA ILE A 17 -42.66 -1.38 6.57
C ILE A 17 -42.69 -0.17 7.50
N LEU A 18 -41.78 0.81 7.33
CA LEU A 18 -41.75 2.02 8.15
C LEU A 18 -43.03 2.85 7.97
N LEU A 19 -43.44 3.09 6.73
CA LEU A 19 -44.63 3.89 6.40
C LEU A 19 -45.93 3.24 6.89
N ALA A 20 -46.05 1.91 6.79
CA ALA A 20 -47.22 1.18 7.29
C ALA A 20 -47.42 1.31 8.81
N ASN A 21 -46.38 1.68 9.55
CA ASN A 21 -46.42 1.88 11.00
C ASN A 21 -46.78 3.31 11.42
N VAL A 22 -47.12 4.21 10.48
CA VAL A 22 -47.53 5.59 10.78
C VAL A 22 -48.92 5.86 10.22
N LYS A 23 -49.78 6.47 11.04
CA LYS A 23 -51.10 6.99 10.64
C LYS A 23 -51.21 8.47 10.96
N PHE A 24 -51.70 9.25 10.01
CA PHE A 24 -51.97 10.67 10.18
C PHE A 24 -53.47 10.92 10.18
N ASP A 25 -53.95 11.64 11.20
CA ASP A 25 -55.32 12.15 11.25
C ASP A 25 -55.32 13.62 10.85
N SER A 26 -55.81 13.90 9.64
CA SER A 26 -55.88 15.26 9.09
C SER A 26 -56.82 16.20 9.86
N THR A 27 -57.77 15.64 10.63
CA THR A 27 -58.75 16.41 11.39
C THR A 27 -58.16 16.92 12.70
N THR A 28 -57.39 16.07 13.38
CA THR A 28 -56.78 16.39 14.68
C THR A 28 -55.33 16.86 14.57
N GLY A 29 -54.68 16.65 13.41
CA GLY A 29 -53.25 16.91 13.23
C GLY A 29 -52.34 15.94 14.00
N LEU A 30 -52.88 14.81 14.46
CA LEU A 30 -52.15 13.82 15.25
C LEU A 30 -51.48 12.76 14.36
N ILE A 31 -50.25 12.39 14.74
CA ILE A 31 -49.50 11.28 14.15
C ILE A 31 -49.50 10.12 15.15
N ASN A 32 -49.97 8.95 14.73
CA ASN A 32 -49.94 7.72 15.52
C ASN A 32 -48.87 6.77 14.96
N TYR A 33 -47.94 6.31 15.81
CA TYR A 33 -46.83 5.43 15.42
C TYR A 33 -46.57 4.42 16.54
N GLY A 34 -46.76 3.10 16.34
CA GLY A 34 -46.63 2.16 17.47
C GLY A 34 -47.45 0.86 17.41
N LYS A 35 -47.05 -0.16 18.20
CA LYS A 35 -47.62 -1.53 18.26
C LYS A 35 -49.14 -1.63 18.55
N SER A 36 -49.85 -0.51 18.72
CA SER A 36 -51.32 -0.44 18.68
C SER A 36 -51.86 0.99 18.50
N PHE A 37 -51.09 1.92 17.89
CA PHE A 37 -51.43 3.36 17.80
C PHE A 37 -51.62 4.07 19.16
N LYS A 38 -51.05 3.55 20.25
CA LYS A 38 -51.13 4.14 21.60
C LYS A 38 -50.19 5.33 21.80
N GLU A 39 -49.12 5.43 21.02
CA GLU A 39 -48.20 6.56 21.03
C GLU A 39 -48.66 7.58 19.98
N LYS A 40 -48.81 8.84 20.41
CA LYS A 40 -49.30 9.96 19.59
C LYS A 40 -48.38 11.16 19.74
N ALA A 41 -48.16 11.88 18.64
CA ALA A 41 -47.49 13.18 18.64
C ALA A 41 -48.35 14.21 17.88
N SER A 42 -48.39 15.45 18.36
CA SER A 42 -49.07 16.54 17.66
C SER A 42 -48.15 17.15 16.60
N ILE A 43 -48.66 17.43 15.40
CA ILE A 43 -47.91 18.18 14.38
C ILE A 43 -47.56 19.61 14.83
N THR A 44 -48.16 20.10 15.93
CA THR A 44 -47.81 21.38 16.57
C THR A 44 -46.57 21.29 17.47
N GLU A 45 -46.07 20.09 17.77
CA GLU A 45 -44.76 19.91 18.43
C GLU A 45 -43.63 20.40 17.51
N LYS A 46 -42.47 20.72 18.09
CA LYS A 46 -41.32 21.15 17.28
C LYS A 46 -40.87 20.00 16.37
N LYS A 47 -40.61 20.30 15.09
CA LYS A 47 -40.15 19.34 14.06
C LYS A 47 -39.10 18.34 14.59
N GLU A 48 -38.06 18.84 15.26
CA GLU A 48 -36.97 18.01 15.78
C GLU A 48 -37.42 17.01 16.86
N GLU A 49 -38.41 17.37 17.67
CA GLU A 49 -38.96 16.49 18.70
C GLU A 49 -39.75 15.33 18.08
N LEU A 50 -40.52 15.60 17.02
CA LEU A 50 -41.22 14.58 16.24
C LEU A 50 -40.25 13.59 15.61
N ILE A 51 -39.19 14.10 14.98
CA ILE A 51 -38.16 13.29 14.35
C ILE A 51 -37.49 12.38 15.38
N ALA A 52 -37.12 12.94 16.55
CA ALA A 52 -36.49 12.16 17.62
C ALA A 52 -37.40 11.05 18.16
N LYS A 53 -38.69 11.34 18.40
CA LYS A 53 -39.66 10.36 18.92
C LYS A 53 -39.93 9.22 17.94
N ILE A 54 -40.29 9.55 16.70
CA ILE A 54 -40.63 8.55 15.68
C ILE A 54 -39.38 7.78 15.25
N GLY A 55 -38.26 8.46 15.05
CA GLY A 55 -36.98 7.85 14.70
C GLY A 55 -36.51 6.86 15.77
N SER A 56 -36.60 7.23 17.05
CA SER A 56 -36.27 6.31 18.16
C SER A 56 -37.16 5.08 18.17
N TYR A 57 -38.47 5.24 17.94
CA TYR A 57 -39.41 4.12 17.86
C TYR A 57 -39.08 3.18 16.70
N TRP A 58 -38.92 3.72 15.49
CA TRP A 58 -38.55 2.94 14.30
C TRP A 58 -37.21 2.22 14.48
N TYR A 59 -36.21 2.88 15.05
CA TYR A 59 -34.92 2.26 15.32
C TYR A 59 -35.04 1.10 16.33
N ALA A 60 -35.73 1.33 17.45
CA ALA A 60 -35.85 0.35 18.53
C ALA A 60 -36.77 -0.84 18.21
N HIS A 61 -37.70 -0.70 17.26
CA HIS A 61 -38.73 -1.72 17.03
C HIS A 61 -38.80 -2.28 15.61
N LEU A 62 -38.29 -1.57 14.61
CA LEU A 62 -38.39 -1.97 13.20
C LEU A 62 -37.01 -2.23 12.59
N TYR A 63 -36.02 -1.36 12.87
CA TYR A 63 -34.66 -1.54 12.38
C TYR A 63 -33.94 -2.70 13.08
N THR A 64 -34.03 -2.76 14.41
CA THR A 64 -33.20 -3.67 15.23
C THR A 64 -33.90 -4.98 15.60
N PHE A 65 -35.22 -5.10 15.61
CA PHE A 65 -35.92 -6.27 16.21
C PHE A 65 -36.96 -6.93 15.30
N LYS A 66 -37.06 -8.26 15.40
CA LYS A 66 -38.31 -9.01 15.18
C LYS A 66 -38.86 -9.47 16.53
N ALA A 67 -40.14 -9.22 16.79
CA ALA A 67 -40.76 -9.34 18.12
C ALA A 67 -40.89 -10.78 18.65
N GLU A 68 -40.69 -11.79 17.82
CA GLU A 68 -41.12 -13.17 18.05
C GLU A 68 -40.13 -14.03 18.88
N LEU A 69 -38.98 -13.48 19.29
CA LEU A 69 -37.84 -14.26 19.82
C LEU A 69 -37.57 -14.15 21.34
N ARG A 70 -38.44 -13.49 22.13
CA ARG A 70 -38.13 -13.21 23.55
C ARG A 70 -38.34 -14.37 24.52
N GLU A 71 -39.15 -15.38 24.19
CA GLU A 71 -39.73 -16.26 25.22
C GLU A 71 -38.95 -17.54 25.53
N THR A 72 -37.80 -17.82 24.89
CA THR A 72 -37.11 -19.12 25.05
C THR A 72 -35.61 -19.08 25.36
N ILE A 73 -35.04 -17.92 25.70
CA ILE A 73 -33.58 -17.78 25.87
C ILE A 73 -33.17 -17.90 27.34
N ASN A 74 -32.37 -18.92 27.68
CA ASN A 74 -31.85 -19.16 29.02
C ASN A 74 -30.66 -18.23 29.35
N GLU A 75 -30.77 -17.42 30.39
CA GLU A 75 -29.75 -16.41 30.76
C GLU A 75 -28.54 -16.99 31.51
N SER A 76 -28.54 -18.28 31.87
CA SER A 76 -27.55 -18.90 32.78
C SER A 76 -26.10 -18.87 32.28
N ASN A 77 -25.85 -18.65 30.98
CA ASN A 77 -24.52 -18.80 30.38
C ASN A 77 -23.81 -17.47 30.03
N ASN A 78 -24.42 -16.32 30.29
CA ASN A 78 -23.85 -15.01 29.90
C ASN A 78 -22.48 -14.73 30.56
N ALA A 79 -22.28 -15.15 31.81
CA ALA A 79 -21.02 -14.93 32.53
C ALA A 79 -19.87 -15.78 31.97
N VAL A 80 -20.15 -17.04 31.59
CA VAL A 80 -19.18 -17.93 30.96
C VAL A 80 -18.79 -17.37 29.59
N PHE A 81 -19.77 -16.99 28.77
CA PHE A 81 -19.52 -16.40 27.46
C PHE A 81 -18.68 -15.11 27.55
N ALA A 82 -19.02 -14.22 28.49
CA ALA A 82 -18.22 -13.02 28.76
C ALA A 82 -16.77 -13.35 29.16
N SER A 83 -16.57 -14.36 30.02
CA SER A 83 -15.23 -14.81 30.42
C SER A 83 -14.44 -15.36 29.23
N GLU A 84 -15.06 -16.12 28.32
CA GLU A 84 -14.37 -16.65 27.15
C GLU A 84 -14.01 -15.58 26.12
N LEU A 85 -14.89 -14.60 25.91
CA LEU A 85 -14.56 -13.41 25.09
C LEU A 85 -13.33 -12.67 25.64
N TRP A 86 -13.21 -12.55 26.96
CA TRP A 86 -12.03 -11.98 27.61
C TRP A 86 -10.77 -12.80 27.30
N GLU A 87 -10.84 -14.13 27.40
CA GLU A 87 -9.69 -15.01 27.08
C GLU A 87 -9.33 -15.01 25.58
N ILE A 88 -10.29 -14.87 24.67
CA ILE A 88 -10.00 -14.62 23.25
C ILE A 88 -9.20 -13.33 23.09
N SER A 89 -9.60 -12.25 23.76
CA SER A 89 -8.92 -10.96 23.60
C SER A 89 -7.43 -11.03 23.99
N LYS A 90 -7.10 -11.72 25.09
CA LYS A 90 -5.72 -11.95 25.53
C LYS A 90 -4.89 -12.72 24.50
N ARG A 91 -5.48 -13.70 23.83
CA ARG A 91 -4.80 -14.51 22.81
C ARG A 91 -4.53 -13.72 21.53
N VAL A 92 -5.51 -12.93 21.10
CA VAL A 92 -5.44 -12.16 19.84
C VAL A 92 -4.59 -10.90 19.98
N ASN A 93 -4.69 -10.24 21.13
CA ASN A 93 -3.97 -9.02 21.49
C ASN A 93 -3.39 -9.20 22.90
N PRO A 94 -2.22 -9.85 23.05
CA PRO A 94 -1.55 -9.89 24.34
C PRO A 94 -1.24 -8.45 24.78
N ALA A 95 -1.51 -8.16 26.06
CA ALA A 95 -1.23 -6.84 26.62
C ALA A 95 0.26 -6.51 26.42
N ALA A 96 0.53 -5.29 25.94
CA ALA A 96 1.88 -4.88 25.59
C ALA A 96 2.17 -3.50 26.18
N LEU A 97 3.32 -3.39 26.85
CA LEU A 97 3.83 -2.10 27.28
C LEU A 97 4.52 -1.43 26.09
N ASN A 98 4.05 -0.24 25.74
CA ASN A 98 4.59 0.58 24.67
C ASN A 98 5.10 1.90 25.24
N GLU A 99 6.41 1.96 25.47
CA GLU A 99 7.03 3.09 26.18
C GLU A 99 7.34 4.28 25.25
N ASN A 100 7.48 5.47 25.84
CA ASN A 100 8.05 6.66 25.20
C ASN A 100 7.24 7.26 24.04
N TRP A 101 5.92 7.36 24.18
CA TRP A 101 5.05 8.12 23.29
C TRP A 101 4.94 9.58 23.73
N ILE A 102 4.80 10.51 22.79
CA ILE A 102 4.75 11.96 23.01
C ILE A 102 3.37 12.45 22.58
N VAL A 103 2.60 13.03 23.50
CA VAL A 103 1.24 13.51 23.21
C VAL A 103 1.25 14.67 22.20
N ASP A 104 0.48 14.56 21.11
CA ASP A 104 0.44 15.54 20.02
C ASP A 104 -0.42 16.76 20.30
N LYS A 105 -1.50 16.57 21.07
CA LYS A 105 -2.53 17.56 21.35
C LYS A 105 -2.98 17.45 22.80
N GLU A 106 -3.30 18.59 23.42
CA GLU A 106 -3.88 18.61 24.76
C GLU A 106 -5.22 17.84 24.76
N VAL A 107 -5.37 16.88 25.68
CA VAL A 107 -6.52 15.97 25.73
C VAL A 107 -7.57 16.55 26.67
N LYS A 108 -8.28 17.60 26.25
CA LYS A 108 -9.44 18.12 27.01
C LYS A 108 -10.71 17.42 26.56
N ASN A 109 -11.31 16.62 27.44
CA ASN A 109 -12.60 15.94 27.25
C ASN A 109 -12.69 15.00 26.02
N SER A 110 -11.56 14.44 25.57
CA SER A 110 -11.53 13.48 24.47
C SER A 110 -11.27 12.06 25.00
N ASP A 111 -12.08 11.10 24.56
CA ASP A 111 -11.84 9.66 24.75
C ASP A 111 -10.71 9.12 23.87
N VAL A 112 -10.04 9.99 23.11
CA VAL A 112 -8.94 9.64 22.22
C VAL A 112 -7.72 10.51 22.54
N ILE A 113 -6.59 9.87 22.77
CA ILE A 113 -5.27 10.50 22.86
C ILE A 113 -4.59 10.33 21.52
N GLN A 114 -4.16 11.43 20.91
CA GLN A 114 -3.22 11.36 19.80
C GLN A 114 -1.80 11.53 20.36
N ALA A 115 -0.93 10.58 20.09
CA ALA A 115 0.48 10.65 20.49
C ALA A 115 1.38 10.10 19.38
N HIS A 116 2.64 10.53 19.36
CA HIS A 116 3.65 10.03 18.45
C HIS A 116 4.85 9.38 19.14
N LYS A 117 5.45 8.38 18.49
CA LYS A 117 6.74 7.79 18.89
C LYS A 117 7.63 7.71 17.66
N GLY A 118 8.68 8.52 17.60
CA GLY A 118 9.37 8.76 16.33
C GLY A 118 8.42 9.35 15.30
N PHE A 119 8.26 8.69 14.15
CA PHE A 119 7.40 9.14 13.04
C PHE A 119 5.97 8.55 13.10
N VAL A 120 5.67 7.84 14.18
CA VAL A 120 4.43 7.08 14.32
C VAL A 120 3.45 7.90 15.09
N THR A 121 2.50 8.55 14.44
CA THR A 121 1.33 9.12 15.12
C THR A 121 0.26 8.04 15.24
N LYS A 122 -0.20 7.78 16.45
CA LYS A 122 -1.32 6.86 16.72
C LYS A 122 -2.35 7.56 17.59
N ARG A 123 -3.62 7.29 17.28
CA ARG A 123 -4.75 7.63 18.14
C ARG A 123 -5.05 6.43 19.03
N PHE A 124 -5.01 6.64 20.33
CA PHE A 124 -5.31 5.66 21.36
C PHE A 124 -6.64 5.99 21.98
N ASN A 125 -7.56 5.04 21.98
CA ASN A 125 -8.80 5.18 22.72
C ASN A 125 -8.49 5.02 24.21
N ARG A 126 -8.91 5.99 25.04
CA ARG A 126 -8.78 6.01 26.51
C ARG A 126 -9.19 4.70 27.16
N ASN A 127 -10.16 4.01 26.57
CA ASN A 127 -10.68 2.75 27.08
C ASN A 127 -9.87 1.51 26.70
N GLY A 128 -9.02 1.60 25.67
CA GLY A 128 -8.17 0.52 25.19
C GLY A 128 -6.76 0.52 25.78
N ILE A 129 -6.41 1.56 26.55
CA ILE A 129 -5.06 1.76 27.06
C ILE A 129 -5.04 2.21 28.52
N THR A 130 -4.01 1.78 29.24
CA THR A 130 -3.66 2.31 30.56
C THR A 130 -2.40 3.16 30.42
N LEU A 131 -2.37 4.33 31.03
CA LEU A 131 -1.22 5.23 30.98
C LEU A 131 -0.44 5.21 32.29
N ASN A 132 0.85 5.49 32.21
CA ASN A 132 1.68 5.76 33.38
C ASN A 132 1.42 7.13 34.04
N LYS A 133 0.56 7.97 33.44
CA LYS A 133 0.18 9.29 33.93
C LYS A 133 -1.33 9.49 33.85
N PRO A 134 -1.94 10.23 34.80
CA PRO A 134 -3.36 10.62 34.72
C PRO A 134 -3.66 11.39 33.43
N TYR A 135 -4.85 11.21 32.88
CA TYR A 135 -5.28 11.88 31.65
C TYR A 135 -5.33 13.40 31.81
N GLU A 136 -5.68 13.85 33.01
CA GLU A 136 -5.81 15.23 33.43
C GLU A 136 -4.46 15.99 33.42
N GLU A 137 -3.35 15.26 33.41
CA GLU A 137 -1.98 15.79 33.37
C GLU A 137 -1.37 15.78 31.95
N LEU A 138 -2.08 15.26 30.95
CA LEU A 138 -1.57 15.13 29.58
C LEU A 138 -1.64 16.46 28.83
N LYS A 139 -0.48 17.09 28.64
CA LYS A 139 -0.29 18.25 27.78
C LYS A 139 0.39 17.81 26.48
N LYS A 140 0.29 18.63 25.44
CA LYS A 140 1.13 18.45 24.24
C LYS A 140 2.60 18.36 24.65
N GLY A 141 3.31 17.37 24.16
CA GLY A 141 4.70 17.08 24.52
C GLY A 141 4.88 16.16 25.72
N SER A 142 3.80 15.78 26.44
CA SER A 142 3.90 14.82 27.55
C SER A 142 4.42 13.48 27.05
N LEU A 143 5.51 13.00 27.64
CA LEU A 143 5.99 11.64 27.48
C LEU A 143 5.10 10.69 28.30
N ILE A 144 4.52 9.70 27.64
CA ILE A 144 3.64 8.68 28.20
C ILE A 144 4.10 7.28 27.81
N ASN A 145 3.92 6.34 28.74
CA ASN A 145 3.98 4.92 28.46
C ASN A 145 2.55 4.43 28.33
N ILE A 146 2.28 3.71 27.24
CA ILE A 146 0.98 3.20 26.89
C ILE A 146 1.00 1.71 27.13
N PHE A 147 0.29 1.28 28.15
CA PHE A 147 -0.03 -0.12 28.32
C PHE A 147 -1.26 -0.41 27.48
N GLU A 148 -1.07 -0.98 26.29
CA GLU A 148 -2.18 -1.44 25.47
C GLU A 148 -2.79 -2.63 26.21
N ASN A 149 -4.01 -2.46 26.72
CA ASN A 149 -4.79 -3.56 27.27
C ASN A 149 -5.03 -4.59 26.15
N SER A 150 -5.64 -5.74 26.42
CA SER A 150 -5.89 -6.77 25.38
C SER A 150 -6.85 -6.36 24.25
N GLY A 151 -7.02 -5.06 24.03
CA GLY A 151 -7.93 -4.46 23.08
C GLY A 151 -9.38 -4.74 23.45
N PHE A 152 -9.71 -5.02 24.71
CA PHE A 152 -11.05 -5.48 25.08
C PHE A 152 -11.71 -4.66 26.17
N GLN A 153 -13.01 -4.40 25.99
CA GLN A 153 -13.81 -3.62 26.94
C GLN A 153 -15.26 -4.12 27.02
N PHE A 154 -15.76 -4.31 28.24
CA PHE A 154 -17.19 -4.38 28.50
C PHE A 154 -17.76 -2.99 28.79
N LYS A 155 -18.81 -2.60 28.07
CA LYS A 155 -19.57 -1.38 28.39
C LYS A 155 -20.87 -1.78 29.09
N LYS A 156 -20.80 -1.87 30.42
CA LYS A 156 -21.86 -2.37 31.31
C LYS A 156 -23.23 -1.73 31.04
N ASP A 157 -23.28 -0.43 30.75
CA ASP A 157 -24.53 0.30 30.51
C ASP A 157 -25.23 -0.07 29.19
N SER A 158 -24.56 -0.84 28.34
CA SER A 158 -25.00 -1.10 26.97
C SER A 158 -24.92 -2.57 26.54
N ASP A 159 -24.47 -3.46 27.43
CA ASP A 159 -24.30 -4.90 27.19
C ASP A 159 -23.36 -5.27 26.02
N TRP A 160 -22.53 -4.33 25.56
CA TRP A 160 -21.57 -4.54 24.49
C TRP A 160 -20.20 -4.96 25.02
N ALA A 161 -19.60 -5.92 24.33
CA ALA A 161 -18.18 -6.23 24.38
C ALA A 161 -17.51 -5.66 23.12
N TYR A 162 -16.39 -4.96 23.31
CA TYR A 162 -15.59 -4.36 22.24
C TYR A 162 -14.24 -5.07 22.15
N PHE A 163 -13.76 -5.26 20.93
CA PHE A 163 -12.43 -5.73 20.58
C PHE A 163 -11.78 -4.70 19.65
N TYR A 164 -10.53 -4.34 19.89
CA TYR A 164 -9.77 -3.37 19.12
C TYR A 164 -8.58 -4.07 18.47
N GLY A 165 -8.37 -3.87 17.17
CA GLY A 165 -7.22 -4.44 16.47
C GLY A 165 -5.88 -3.84 16.93
N LYS A 166 -4.77 -4.52 16.60
CA LYS A 166 -3.40 -4.00 16.83
C LYS A 166 -3.16 -2.67 16.10
N THR A 167 -3.84 -2.51 14.97
CA THR A 167 -3.94 -1.27 14.20
C THR A 167 -5.34 -0.70 14.39
N TYR A 168 -5.43 0.58 14.78
CA TYR A 168 -6.70 1.24 15.08
C TYR A 168 -7.07 2.16 13.93
N PRO A 169 -8.37 2.24 13.53
CA PRO A 169 -8.80 3.18 12.51
C PRO A 169 -8.45 4.63 12.85
N ASN A 170 -7.64 5.28 12.01
CA ASN A 170 -7.06 6.59 12.27
C ASN A 170 -8.05 7.75 12.16
N ASP A 171 -9.22 7.58 11.52
CA ASP A 171 -10.26 8.62 11.40
C ASP A 171 -11.69 8.05 11.42
N VAL A 172 -12.63 8.85 11.94
CA VAL A 172 -14.05 8.49 12.07
C VAL A 172 -14.76 8.46 10.69
N ASP A 173 -14.19 9.13 9.68
CA ASP A 173 -14.84 9.35 8.39
C ASP A 173 -14.51 8.32 7.29
N ASP A 174 -13.62 7.36 7.55
CA ASP A 174 -13.16 6.40 6.53
C ASP A 174 -13.32 4.95 6.98
N VAL A 175 -14.42 4.67 7.67
CA VAL A 175 -14.75 3.34 8.20
C VAL A 175 -15.95 2.75 7.46
N VAL A 176 -15.89 1.44 7.25
CA VAL A 176 -16.99 0.60 6.77
C VAL A 176 -17.33 -0.44 7.82
N ARG A 177 -18.56 -0.95 7.76
CA ARG A 177 -19.12 -1.86 8.75
C ARG A 177 -19.61 -3.13 8.10
N PHE A 178 -19.38 -4.25 8.78
CA PHE A 178 -19.99 -5.54 8.50
C PHE A 178 -20.89 -5.94 9.65
N TYR A 179 -22.08 -6.42 9.33
CA TYR A 179 -23.08 -6.89 10.28
C TYR A 179 -23.20 -8.38 10.16
N PHE A 180 -23.15 -9.11 11.28
CA PHE A 180 -23.37 -10.57 11.30
C PHE A 180 -24.66 -10.86 12.07
N ASN A 181 -25.70 -11.23 11.34
CA ASN A 181 -27.01 -11.53 11.89
C ASN A 181 -27.08 -12.99 12.37
N VAL A 182 -26.59 -13.22 13.57
CA VAL A 182 -26.48 -14.56 14.16
C VAL A 182 -27.85 -15.12 14.57
N ASP A 183 -28.02 -16.43 14.41
CA ASP A 183 -29.20 -17.16 14.88
C ASP A 183 -29.03 -17.64 16.32
N ALA A 184 -29.53 -16.86 17.28
CA ALA A 184 -29.44 -17.16 18.71
C ALA A 184 -30.13 -18.46 19.15
N GLN A 185 -31.04 -19.02 18.34
CA GLN A 185 -31.77 -20.26 18.67
C GLN A 185 -30.99 -21.51 18.29
N VAL A 186 -30.20 -21.44 17.22
CA VAL A 186 -29.48 -22.58 16.63
C VAL A 186 -27.98 -22.53 16.95
N LEU A 187 -27.47 -21.35 17.29
CA LEU A 187 -26.04 -21.14 17.53
C LEU A 187 -25.59 -21.75 18.87
N SER A 188 -24.53 -22.57 18.81
CA SER A 188 -23.73 -22.90 20.00
C SER A 188 -22.67 -21.81 20.24
N TYR A 189 -22.44 -21.46 21.51
CA TYR A 189 -21.47 -20.42 21.89
C TYR A 189 -20.06 -20.75 21.42
N GLU A 190 -19.70 -22.04 21.42
CA GLU A 190 -18.40 -22.53 20.99
C GLU A 190 -18.12 -22.12 19.55
N LYS A 191 -19.07 -22.34 18.62
CA LYS A 191 -18.92 -21.93 17.22
C LYS A 191 -18.80 -20.41 17.04
N LEU A 192 -19.53 -19.65 17.84
CA LEU A 192 -19.42 -18.19 17.80
C LEU A 192 -18.05 -17.72 18.31
N LEU A 193 -17.55 -18.31 19.39
CA LEU A 193 -16.25 -17.99 19.96
C LEU A 193 -15.11 -18.38 19.03
N GLU A 194 -15.21 -19.54 18.36
CA GLU A 194 -14.28 -19.96 17.31
C GLU A 194 -14.25 -18.96 16.15
N PHE A 195 -15.42 -18.55 15.66
CA PHE A 195 -15.53 -17.52 14.61
C PHE A 195 -14.91 -16.19 15.04
N VAL A 196 -15.25 -15.69 16.23
CA VAL A 196 -14.70 -14.42 16.76
C VAL A 196 -13.18 -14.51 16.89
N HIS A 197 -12.66 -15.61 17.44
CA HIS A 197 -11.23 -15.81 17.57
C HIS A 197 -10.52 -15.81 16.21
N ALA A 198 -11.02 -16.60 15.25
CA ALA A 198 -10.42 -16.72 13.92
C ALA A 198 -10.48 -15.40 13.14
N LEU A 199 -11.63 -14.70 13.20
CA LEU A 199 -11.81 -13.40 12.54
C LEU A 199 -10.81 -12.36 13.06
N LEU A 200 -10.74 -12.18 14.38
CA LEU A 200 -9.89 -11.14 14.96
C LEU A 200 -8.39 -11.46 14.76
N LEU A 201 -8.01 -12.74 14.84
CA LEU A 201 -6.65 -13.18 14.58
C LEU A 201 -6.24 -12.88 13.12
N GLN A 202 -7.05 -13.31 12.15
CA GLN A 202 -6.73 -13.10 10.73
C GLN A 202 -6.71 -11.62 10.34
N LEU A 203 -7.62 -10.81 10.89
CA LEU A 203 -7.60 -9.36 10.65
C LEU A 203 -6.31 -8.71 11.17
N ASN A 204 -5.85 -9.13 12.36
CA ASN A 204 -4.59 -8.66 12.92
C ASN A 204 -3.36 -9.12 12.10
N GLU A 205 -3.33 -10.38 11.68
CA GLU A 205 -2.26 -10.92 10.82
C GLU A 205 -2.21 -10.21 9.46
N ALA A 206 -3.37 -9.89 8.91
CA ALA A 206 -3.50 -9.11 7.67
C ALA A 206 -3.29 -7.59 7.84
N LYS A 207 -2.94 -7.14 9.05
CA LYS A 207 -2.73 -5.73 9.41
C LYS A 207 -3.92 -4.84 9.00
N VAL A 208 -5.14 -5.37 9.14
CA VAL A 208 -6.37 -4.61 8.92
C VAL A 208 -6.63 -3.77 10.16
N SER A 209 -6.79 -2.45 10.00
CA SER A 209 -7.24 -1.59 11.09
C SER A 209 -8.71 -1.86 11.37
N PHE A 210 -9.05 -2.29 12.59
CA PHE A 210 -10.44 -2.62 12.93
C PHE A 210 -10.80 -2.35 14.38
N TYR A 211 -12.11 -2.24 14.62
CA TYR A 211 -12.69 -2.56 15.91
C TYR A 211 -13.94 -3.41 15.70
N PHE A 212 -14.26 -4.25 16.67
CA PHE A 212 -15.31 -5.24 16.59
C PHE A 212 -16.14 -5.17 17.86
N LYS A 213 -17.46 -5.29 17.73
CA LYS A 213 -18.35 -5.28 18.88
C LYS A 213 -19.42 -6.36 18.74
N LEU A 214 -19.77 -6.95 19.88
CA LEU A 214 -20.91 -7.87 19.99
C LEU A 214 -21.59 -7.74 21.34
N PHE A 215 -22.85 -8.15 21.41
CA PHE A 215 -23.50 -8.35 22.70
C PHE A 215 -22.92 -9.57 23.42
N TYR A 216 -22.71 -9.45 24.73
CA TYR A 216 -22.34 -10.60 25.58
C TYR A 216 -23.54 -11.21 26.32
N LYS A 217 -24.75 -10.70 26.07
CA LYS A 217 -26.01 -11.25 26.60
C LYS A 217 -26.83 -11.91 25.49
N GLN A 218 -27.22 -13.17 25.68
CA GLN A 218 -27.91 -13.98 24.66
C GLN A 218 -29.20 -13.33 24.15
N ILE A 219 -30.00 -12.77 25.06
CA ILE A 219 -31.29 -12.14 24.73
C ILE A 219 -31.16 -10.97 23.74
N LYS A 220 -29.96 -10.40 23.58
CA LYS A 220 -29.69 -9.30 22.65
C LYS A 220 -29.35 -9.77 21.22
N PHE A 221 -29.04 -11.05 21.02
CA PHE A 221 -28.80 -11.63 19.69
C PHE A 221 -30.07 -11.76 18.84
N CYS A 222 -31.25 -11.47 19.39
CA CYS A 222 -32.44 -11.30 18.58
C CYS A 222 -32.32 -10.10 17.60
N ARG A 223 -31.38 -9.18 17.84
CA ARG A 223 -31.13 -8.04 16.98
C ARG A 223 -30.33 -8.39 15.72
N ALA A 224 -30.68 -7.80 14.59
CA ALA A 224 -29.94 -8.02 13.33
C ALA A 224 -28.53 -7.41 13.34
N ASP A 225 -28.28 -6.44 14.21
CA ASP A 225 -26.99 -5.77 14.40
C ASP A 225 -26.24 -6.26 15.63
N SER A 226 -26.48 -7.50 16.08
CA SER A 226 -25.91 -8.04 17.32
C SER A 226 -24.40 -8.19 17.33
N ILE A 227 -23.80 -8.26 16.14
CA ILE A 227 -22.36 -8.33 15.93
C ILE A 227 -22.00 -7.36 14.80
N VAL A 228 -21.04 -6.49 15.04
CA VAL A 228 -20.59 -5.48 14.07
C VAL A 228 -19.07 -5.41 14.05
N LEU A 229 -18.48 -5.58 12.86
CA LEU A 229 -17.08 -5.33 12.59
C LEU A 229 -16.93 -3.99 11.87
N TYR A 230 -15.98 -3.18 12.30
CA TYR A 230 -15.63 -1.89 11.74
C TYR A 230 -14.23 -1.96 11.18
N VAL A 231 -14.05 -1.56 9.93
CA VAL A 231 -12.78 -1.66 9.20
C VAL A 231 -12.52 -0.34 8.49
N GLU A 232 -11.27 0.14 8.49
CA GLU A 232 -10.89 1.25 7.61
C GLU A 232 -11.11 0.86 6.15
N LYS A 233 -11.60 1.76 5.30
CA LYS A 233 -11.83 1.47 3.87
C LYS A 233 -10.60 0.92 3.16
N ARG A 234 -9.40 1.37 3.54
CA ARG A 234 -8.12 0.84 3.02
C ARG A 234 -7.90 -0.65 3.30
N GLY A 235 -8.55 -1.19 4.34
CA GLY A 235 -8.57 -2.60 4.70
C GLY A 235 -9.75 -3.39 4.14
N LEU A 236 -10.69 -2.76 3.44
CA LEU A 236 -11.95 -3.36 2.99
C LEU A 236 -11.75 -4.66 2.20
N LEU A 237 -10.88 -4.66 1.18
CA LEU A 237 -10.66 -5.83 0.34
C LEU A 237 -10.06 -7.01 1.13
N ARG A 238 -9.15 -6.74 2.06
CA ARG A 238 -8.56 -7.77 2.94
C ARG A 238 -9.60 -8.35 3.89
N ALA A 239 -10.41 -7.47 4.49
CA ALA A 239 -11.49 -7.89 5.37
C ALA A 239 -12.54 -8.74 4.63
N LEU A 240 -12.94 -8.34 3.41
CA LEU A 240 -13.85 -9.13 2.57
C LEU A 240 -13.29 -10.52 2.28
N LYS A 241 -12.03 -10.63 1.87
CA LYS A 241 -11.37 -11.92 1.61
C LYS A 241 -11.36 -12.81 2.86
N ILE A 242 -11.02 -12.25 4.02
CA ILE A 242 -11.04 -12.96 5.31
C ILE A 242 -12.45 -13.44 5.66
N ILE A 243 -13.45 -12.56 5.58
CA ILE A 243 -14.85 -12.89 5.89
C ILE A 243 -15.38 -13.96 4.94
N ASP A 244 -15.02 -13.91 3.66
CA ASP A 244 -15.47 -14.87 2.65
C ASP A 244 -14.98 -16.30 2.95
N VAL A 245 -13.69 -16.45 3.27
CA VAL A 245 -13.09 -17.78 3.50
C VAL A 245 -13.33 -18.36 4.88
N LEU A 246 -13.68 -17.54 5.87
CA LEU A 246 -13.96 -18.01 7.23
C LEU A 246 -15.25 -18.85 7.29
N GLU A 247 -15.19 -19.94 8.06
CA GLU A 247 -16.38 -20.68 8.46
C GLU A 247 -17.28 -19.76 9.28
N LYS A 248 -18.49 -19.53 8.78
CA LYS A 248 -19.45 -18.61 9.39
C LYS A 248 -20.26 -19.37 10.44
N PRO A 249 -20.62 -18.72 11.55
CA PRO A 249 -21.58 -19.30 12.49
C PRO A 249 -22.96 -19.45 11.83
N SER A 250 -23.92 -20.07 12.51
CA SER A 250 -25.31 -20.07 12.04
C SER A 250 -25.83 -18.63 11.95
N LEU A 251 -26.07 -18.15 10.73
CA LEU A 251 -26.61 -16.82 10.44
C LEU A 251 -28.06 -16.92 9.97
N ARG A 252 -28.90 -15.99 10.42
CA ARG A 252 -30.23 -15.74 9.82
C ARG A 252 -30.05 -15.10 8.46
N HIS A 253 -30.97 -15.31 7.52
CA HIS A 253 -30.79 -14.81 6.15
C HIS A 253 -30.81 -13.27 6.08
N GLU A 254 -31.61 -12.60 6.90
CA GLU A 254 -31.82 -11.16 6.79
C GLU A 254 -30.62 -10.33 7.27
N THR A 255 -30.53 -9.10 6.78
CA THR A 255 -29.55 -8.09 7.26
C THR A 255 -30.28 -6.88 7.86
N PRO A 256 -29.61 -6.01 8.64
CA PRO A 256 -30.24 -4.78 9.13
C PRO A 256 -30.79 -3.92 7.98
N MET A 257 -31.87 -3.17 8.26
CA MET A 257 -32.51 -2.33 7.23
C MET A 257 -31.50 -1.38 6.58
N PHE A 258 -31.64 -1.19 5.26
CA PHE A 258 -30.80 -0.32 4.44
C PHE A 258 -29.31 -0.69 4.36
N THR A 259 -28.90 -1.86 4.86
CA THR A 259 -27.58 -2.41 4.60
C THR A 259 -27.55 -3.16 3.26
N HIS A 260 -26.37 -3.26 2.66
CA HIS A 260 -26.16 -4.10 1.48
C HIS A 260 -25.93 -5.55 1.91
N GLU A 261 -26.74 -6.48 1.42
CA GLU A 261 -26.53 -7.90 1.69
C GLU A 261 -25.31 -8.39 0.89
N LEU A 262 -24.23 -8.80 1.57
CA LEU A 262 -23.05 -9.43 0.95
C LEU A 262 -23.23 -10.95 0.84
N TRP A 263 -23.71 -11.57 1.92
CA TRP A 263 -24.09 -12.98 1.99
C TRP A 263 -25.35 -13.09 2.86
N PRO A 264 -26.08 -14.22 2.83
CA PRO A 264 -27.19 -14.44 3.77
C PRO A 264 -26.72 -14.19 5.22
N GLY A 265 -27.33 -13.20 5.86
CA GLY A 265 -27.00 -12.78 7.23
C GLY A 265 -25.77 -11.89 7.40
N ILE A 266 -25.10 -11.51 6.31
CA ILE A 266 -23.96 -10.58 6.36
C ILE A 266 -24.32 -9.30 5.61
N GLY A 267 -24.52 -8.23 6.38
CA GLY A 267 -24.80 -6.89 5.85
C GLY A 267 -23.55 -6.02 5.78
N PHE A 268 -23.56 -5.04 4.90
CA PHE A 268 -22.49 -4.05 4.73
C PHE A 268 -23.04 -2.63 4.70
N ALA A 269 -22.30 -1.69 5.29
CA ALA A 269 -22.60 -0.27 5.19
C ALA A 269 -21.34 0.59 5.35
N GLU A 270 -21.38 1.79 4.80
CA GLU A 270 -20.38 2.82 5.05
C GLU A 270 -20.79 3.67 6.26
N GLU A 271 -19.83 3.98 7.14
CA GLU A 271 -20.10 4.77 8.35
C GLU A 271 -20.51 6.20 8.00
N PRO A 272 -21.61 6.81 8.47
CA PRO A 272 -21.99 8.18 8.12
C PRO A 272 -20.90 9.23 8.44
N SER A 273 -20.81 10.31 7.65
CA SER A 273 -19.76 11.33 7.78
C SER A 273 -19.99 12.43 8.82
N ASP A 274 -21.11 12.44 9.54
CA ASP A 274 -21.38 13.55 10.47
C ASP A 274 -20.70 13.27 11.82
N PRO A 275 -19.54 13.88 12.12
CA PRO A 275 -18.81 13.60 13.35
C PRO A 275 -19.46 14.28 14.55
N ASN A 276 -20.37 15.24 14.30
CA ASN A 276 -21.09 15.96 15.35
C ASN A 276 -22.33 15.20 15.80
N ASN A 277 -22.76 14.20 15.04
CA ASN A 277 -23.90 13.37 15.36
C ASN A 277 -23.40 11.95 15.67
N ASN A 278 -23.35 11.60 16.97
CA ASN A 278 -22.93 10.27 17.47
C ASN A 278 -23.90 9.12 17.08
N ASP A 279 -24.65 9.30 15.99
CA ASP A 279 -25.62 8.37 15.48
C ASP A 279 -24.92 7.15 14.88
N SER A 280 -25.37 5.95 15.27
CA SER A 280 -25.06 4.75 14.52
C SER A 280 -25.62 4.82 13.10
N PHE A 281 -25.04 4.09 12.14
CA PHE A 281 -25.60 3.96 10.78
C PHE A 281 -27.13 3.78 10.75
N GLY A 282 -27.67 2.89 11.58
CA GLY A 282 -29.12 2.66 11.63
C GLY A 282 -29.89 3.88 12.13
N GLN A 283 -29.40 4.57 13.15
CA GLN A 283 -29.99 5.84 13.61
C GLN A 283 -29.91 6.90 12.52
N SER A 284 -28.75 7.05 11.85
CA SER A 284 -28.57 8.00 10.76
C SER A 284 -29.58 7.79 9.64
N ARG A 285 -29.74 6.55 9.14
CA ARG A 285 -30.69 6.26 8.05
C ARG A 285 -32.14 6.39 8.49
N ILE A 286 -32.48 5.93 9.69
CA ILE A 286 -33.85 6.04 10.22
C ILE A 286 -34.21 7.50 10.49
N ASN A 287 -33.31 8.30 11.09
CA ASN A 287 -33.52 9.72 11.34
C ASN A 287 -33.68 10.48 10.02
N TYR A 288 -32.89 10.15 8.99
CA TYR A 288 -33.03 10.74 7.67
C TYR A 288 -34.41 10.44 7.05
N VAL A 289 -34.80 9.17 6.97
CA VAL A 289 -36.13 8.77 6.44
C VAL A 289 -37.25 9.42 7.25
N THR A 290 -37.14 9.43 8.58
CA THR A 290 -38.11 10.09 9.47
C THR A 290 -38.22 11.58 9.14
N SER A 291 -37.09 12.26 8.96
CA SER A 291 -37.07 13.68 8.62
C SER A 291 -37.75 13.97 7.28
N VAL A 292 -37.53 13.13 6.27
CA VAL A 292 -38.19 13.22 4.97
C VAL A 292 -39.71 13.10 5.12
N VAL A 293 -40.16 12.06 5.84
CA VAL A 293 -41.59 11.81 6.07
C VAL A 293 -42.26 12.96 6.85
N ILE A 294 -41.61 13.46 7.91
CA ILE A 294 -42.16 14.55 8.73
C ILE A 294 -42.19 15.88 7.96
N ASN A 295 -41.12 16.21 7.22
CA ASN A 295 -41.11 17.41 6.37
C ASN A 295 -42.22 17.35 5.34
N TYR A 296 -42.39 16.19 4.69
CA TYR A 296 -43.45 15.99 3.71
C TYR A 296 -44.83 16.16 4.34
N LEU A 297 -45.06 15.55 5.51
CA LEU A 297 -46.32 15.66 6.27
C LEU A 297 -46.65 17.11 6.63
N ILE A 298 -45.67 17.88 7.12
CA ILE A 298 -45.86 19.29 7.50
C ILE A 298 -46.24 20.13 6.28
N SER A 299 -45.55 19.93 5.15
CA SER A 299 -45.78 20.71 3.93
C SER A 299 -47.08 20.34 3.22
N ASN A 300 -47.45 19.07 3.19
CA ASN A 300 -48.54 18.56 2.35
C ASN A 300 -49.80 18.16 3.12
N LYS A 301 -49.72 18.09 4.46
CA LYS A 301 -50.81 17.65 5.35
C LYS A 301 -51.39 16.28 4.97
N LYS A 302 -50.54 15.38 4.45
CA LYS A 302 -50.87 13.99 4.12
C LYS A 302 -49.62 13.12 4.23
N LEU A 303 -49.79 11.82 4.44
CA LEU A 303 -48.68 10.87 4.41
C LEU A 303 -48.13 10.74 2.99
N PRO A 304 -46.79 10.68 2.81
CA PRO A 304 -46.21 10.38 1.52
C PRO A 304 -46.41 8.91 1.15
N THR A 305 -46.49 8.64 -0.14
CA THR A 305 -46.32 7.31 -0.72
C THR A 305 -44.85 6.86 -0.64
N THR A 306 -44.59 5.56 -0.79
CA THR A 306 -43.21 5.03 -0.87
C THR A 306 -42.40 5.74 -1.95
N GLN A 307 -42.96 5.92 -3.15
CA GLN A 307 -42.27 6.56 -4.26
C GLN A 307 -41.92 8.02 -3.96
N GLU A 308 -42.84 8.80 -3.36
CA GLU A 308 -42.56 10.20 -3.00
C GLU A 308 -41.41 10.31 -1.99
N VAL A 309 -41.27 9.35 -1.06
CA VAL A 309 -40.13 9.33 -0.14
C VAL A 309 -38.84 8.95 -0.87
N ILE A 310 -38.87 7.97 -1.79
CA ILE A 310 -37.71 7.59 -2.61
C ILE A 310 -37.23 8.78 -3.43
N ASP A 311 -38.13 9.46 -4.14
CA ASP A 311 -37.82 10.61 -4.98
C ASP A 311 -37.11 11.73 -4.19
N ILE A 312 -37.48 11.93 -2.92
CA ILE A 312 -36.85 12.92 -2.04
C ILE A 312 -35.48 12.43 -1.56
N ILE A 313 -35.35 11.15 -1.19
CA ILE A 313 -34.07 10.56 -0.76
C ILE A 313 -33.05 10.64 -1.91
N ASP A 314 -33.49 10.39 -3.15
CA ASP A 314 -32.65 10.39 -4.36
C ASP A 314 -32.05 11.77 -4.71
N ILE A 315 -32.50 12.85 -4.06
CA ILE A 315 -31.91 14.19 -4.21
C ILE A 315 -30.51 14.25 -3.59
N GLU A 316 -30.29 13.55 -2.47
CA GLU A 316 -29.05 13.62 -1.68
C GLU A 316 -28.32 12.28 -1.62
N TYR A 317 -29.07 11.19 -1.53
CA TYR A 317 -28.56 9.83 -1.52
C TYR A 317 -28.87 9.13 -2.84
N ASP A 318 -28.26 7.97 -3.05
CA ASP A 318 -28.69 7.02 -4.05
C ASP A 318 -29.51 5.96 -3.30
N PHE A 319 -30.83 5.90 -3.51
CA PHE A 319 -31.71 5.01 -2.75
C PHE A 319 -31.40 3.53 -2.97
N GLU A 320 -30.95 3.14 -4.18
CA GLU A 320 -30.46 1.79 -4.43
C GLU A 320 -29.21 1.50 -3.57
N ASN A 321 -28.34 2.48 -3.42
CA ASN A 321 -27.09 2.40 -2.68
C ASN A 321 -27.14 3.10 -1.32
N PHE A 322 -28.29 3.10 -0.65
CA PHE A 322 -28.52 3.86 0.59
C PHE A 322 -27.63 3.41 1.76
N HIS A 323 -26.97 2.25 1.63
CA HIS A 323 -25.95 1.74 2.54
C HIS A 323 -24.61 2.51 2.47
N LEU A 324 -24.38 3.29 1.41
CA LEU A 324 -23.19 4.12 1.21
C LEU A 324 -23.44 5.57 1.64
N LYS A 325 -22.36 6.33 1.78
CA LYS A 325 -22.43 7.79 1.92
C LYS A 325 -22.92 8.44 0.62
N PRO A 326 -23.48 9.67 0.69
CA PRO A 326 -23.63 10.52 -0.48
C PRO A 326 -22.29 10.65 -1.19
N LYS A 327 -22.27 10.40 -2.51
CA LYS A 327 -21.06 10.49 -3.36
C LYS A 327 -19.91 9.57 -2.91
N SER A 328 -20.23 8.42 -2.30
CA SER A 328 -19.23 7.41 -1.98
C SER A 328 -18.45 6.98 -3.22
N ILE A 329 -17.15 6.76 -3.05
CA ILE A 329 -16.26 6.22 -4.09
C ILE A 329 -16.19 4.69 -4.05
N LEU A 330 -16.85 4.05 -3.08
CA LEU A 330 -16.85 2.60 -2.97
C LEU A 330 -17.60 1.96 -4.14
N PRO A 331 -17.17 0.79 -4.61
CA PRO A 331 -17.93 0.05 -5.61
C PRO A 331 -19.34 -0.24 -5.09
N LYS A 332 -20.35 0.04 -5.92
CA LYS A 332 -21.76 -0.21 -5.61
C LYS A 332 -22.08 -1.71 -5.43
N ASP A 333 -21.30 -2.58 -6.07
CA ASP A 333 -21.48 -4.02 -6.04
C ASP A 333 -20.20 -4.71 -5.57
N LEU A 334 -20.08 -4.87 -4.25
CA LEU A 334 -18.94 -5.54 -3.63
C LEU A 334 -18.93 -7.06 -3.88
N LYS A 335 -20.05 -7.67 -4.27
CA LYS A 335 -20.13 -9.12 -4.55
C LYS A 335 -19.40 -9.52 -5.84
N LYS A 336 -19.20 -8.58 -6.76
CA LYS A 336 -18.49 -8.83 -8.04
C LYS A 336 -16.97 -8.90 -7.90
N ILE A 337 -16.43 -8.63 -6.72
CA ILE A 337 -15.00 -8.73 -6.46
C ILE A 337 -14.64 -10.22 -6.35
N ASN A 338 -14.19 -10.80 -7.46
CA ASN A 338 -13.75 -12.19 -7.51
C ASN A 338 -12.43 -12.37 -6.77
N PHE A 339 -12.48 -12.92 -5.56
CA PHE A 339 -11.30 -13.45 -4.89
C PHE A 339 -11.00 -14.82 -5.49
N SER A 340 -10.19 -14.88 -6.55
CA SER A 340 -9.73 -16.17 -7.06
C SER A 340 -8.96 -16.90 -5.95
N GLN A 341 -9.24 -18.19 -5.75
CA GLN A 341 -8.58 -19.04 -4.77
C GLN A 341 -7.06 -19.04 -4.99
N THR A 342 -6.31 -18.23 -4.24
CA THR A 342 -4.85 -18.33 -4.23
C THR A 342 -4.44 -19.52 -3.39
N THR A 343 -3.96 -20.58 -4.04
CA THR A 343 -3.29 -21.72 -3.40
C THR A 343 -2.03 -21.27 -2.67
N LEU A 344 -2.00 -21.44 -1.35
CA LEU A 344 -0.80 -21.31 -0.52
C LEU A 344 0.19 -22.43 -0.88
N VAL A 345 1.21 -22.12 -1.67
CA VAL A 345 2.29 -23.06 -2.01
C VAL A 345 3.38 -23.03 -0.93
N SER A 346 3.79 -24.20 -0.44
CA SER A 346 4.82 -24.35 0.58
C SER A 346 6.23 -24.45 -0.01
N TRP A 347 7.12 -23.53 0.34
CA TRP A 347 8.58 -23.68 0.18
C TRP A 347 9.35 -23.25 1.45
N LYS A 348 10.44 -23.98 1.74
CA LYS A 348 11.38 -23.79 2.86
C LYS A 348 12.38 -22.66 2.57
N LEU A 349 11.89 -21.43 2.46
CA LEU A 349 12.72 -20.22 2.43
C LEU A 349 12.43 -19.39 3.68
N ASP A 350 13.33 -18.46 4.02
CA ASP A 350 13.12 -17.49 5.10
C ASP A 350 11.94 -16.59 4.72
N LYS A 351 10.73 -17.06 5.05
CA LYS A 351 9.46 -16.43 4.72
C LYS A 351 9.35 -15.01 5.27
N SER A 352 10.18 -14.65 6.26
CA SER A 352 10.21 -13.30 6.82
C SER A 352 10.46 -12.24 5.74
N LYS A 353 11.44 -12.45 4.85
CA LYS A 353 11.80 -11.47 3.82
C LYS A 353 10.73 -11.30 2.75
N LEU A 354 10.20 -12.41 2.24
CA LEU A 354 9.09 -12.38 1.29
C LEU A 354 7.84 -11.75 1.94
N TYR A 355 7.51 -12.13 3.17
CA TYR A 355 6.41 -11.53 3.92
C TYR A 355 6.57 -10.02 4.09
N HIS A 356 7.77 -9.54 4.36
CA HIS A 356 8.03 -8.11 4.49
C HIS A 356 8.00 -7.38 3.13
N ALA A 357 8.45 -8.02 2.05
CA ALA A 357 8.25 -7.51 0.70
C ALA A 357 6.75 -7.41 0.36
N GLU A 358 5.96 -8.45 0.66
CA GLU A 358 4.50 -8.44 0.53
C GLU A 358 3.85 -7.34 1.38
N SER A 359 4.35 -7.12 2.60
CA SER A 359 3.89 -6.03 3.46
C SER A 359 4.16 -4.66 2.83
N ILE A 360 5.32 -4.46 2.21
CA ILE A 360 5.64 -3.22 1.49
C ILE A 360 4.73 -3.06 0.27
N ALA A 361 4.51 -4.13 -0.50
CA ALA A 361 3.55 -4.11 -1.62
C ALA A 361 2.15 -3.74 -1.13
N ASN A 362 1.67 -4.35 -0.06
CA ASN A 362 0.40 -4.00 0.55
C ASN A 362 0.31 -2.52 0.96
N GLN A 363 1.39 -1.97 1.54
CA GLN A 363 1.43 -0.55 1.88
C GLN A 363 1.43 0.35 0.63
N LEU A 364 2.19 0.00 -0.42
CA LEU A 364 2.14 0.68 -1.71
C LEU A 364 0.72 0.66 -2.28
N ALA A 365 0.07 -0.50 -2.30
CA ALA A 365 -1.29 -0.65 -2.81
C ALA A 365 -2.29 0.21 -2.03
N ASN A 366 -2.14 0.31 -0.70
CA ASN A 366 -3.01 1.14 0.14
C ASN A 366 -2.89 2.65 -0.15
N GLN A 367 -1.78 3.09 -0.74
CA GLN A 367 -1.53 4.49 -1.11
C GLN A 367 -1.77 4.74 -2.61
N ALA A 368 -2.15 3.70 -3.36
CA ALA A 368 -2.37 3.82 -4.79
C ALA A 368 -3.66 4.61 -5.07
N ILE A 369 -3.55 5.56 -5.98
CA ILE A 369 -4.67 6.34 -6.51
C ILE A 369 -5.10 5.65 -7.80
N TRP A 370 -6.27 5.02 -7.76
CA TRP A 370 -6.87 4.37 -8.91
C TRP A 370 -7.72 5.36 -9.73
N ASP A 371 -7.75 5.16 -11.05
CA ASP A 371 -8.72 5.85 -11.88
C ASP A 371 -10.15 5.36 -11.60
N THR A 372 -11.15 6.10 -12.09
CA THR A 372 -12.57 5.81 -11.81
C THR A 372 -13.04 4.46 -12.36
N LYS A 373 -12.28 3.86 -13.27
CA LYS A 373 -12.56 2.55 -13.85
C LYS A 373 -11.84 1.40 -13.13
N GLY A 374 -10.92 1.71 -12.21
CA GLY A 374 -10.06 0.70 -11.57
C GLY A 374 -9.07 0.04 -12.54
N GLU A 375 -8.80 0.66 -13.69
CA GLU A 375 -7.93 0.08 -14.72
C GLU A 375 -6.48 0.51 -14.56
N LYS A 376 -6.26 1.72 -14.03
CA LYS A 376 -4.96 2.39 -13.94
C LYS A 376 -4.75 2.88 -12.53
N CYS A 377 -3.51 2.81 -12.04
CA CYS A 377 -3.16 3.40 -10.75
C CYS A 377 -1.86 4.20 -10.80
N THR A 378 -1.75 5.17 -9.90
CA THR A 378 -0.55 5.98 -9.69
C THR A 378 -0.40 6.32 -8.21
N TRP A 379 0.61 7.11 -7.87
CA TRP A 379 0.85 7.60 -6.51
C TRP A 379 1.17 9.09 -6.55
N THR A 380 0.99 9.74 -5.40
CA THR A 380 1.65 11.02 -5.12
C THR A 380 2.97 10.76 -4.40
N LYS A 381 3.99 11.54 -4.75
CA LYS A 381 5.29 11.56 -4.08
C LYS A 381 5.70 12.98 -3.74
N ALA A 382 6.56 13.13 -2.74
CA ALA A 382 7.25 14.37 -2.50
C ALA A 382 8.37 14.57 -3.53
N THR A 383 8.57 15.79 -4.01
CA THR A 383 9.76 16.20 -4.77
C THR A 383 10.26 17.54 -4.26
N PHE A 384 11.57 17.75 -4.27
CA PHE A 384 12.15 19.06 -4.01
C PHE A 384 12.21 19.88 -5.29
N GLN A 385 11.70 21.10 -5.22
CA GLN A 385 11.86 22.09 -6.27
C GLN A 385 12.19 23.44 -5.63
N LYS A 386 13.41 23.96 -5.88
CA LYS A 386 13.87 25.28 -5.44
C LYS A 386 13.61 25.55 -3.94
N LYS A 387 14.06 24.66 -3.06
CA LYS A 387 13.88 24.71 -1.58
C LYS A 387 12.46 24.51 -1.06
N SER A 388 11.50 24.14 -1.91
CA SER A 388 10.14 23.76 -1.48
C SER A 388 9.90 22.29 -1.76
N ILE A 389 9.20 21.62 -0.84
CA ILE A 389 8.69 20.26 -1.05
C ILE A 389 7.32 20.38 -1.69
N ARG A 390 7.13 19.68 -2.81
CA ARG A 390 5.85 19.64 -3.53
C ARG A 390 5.39 18.20 -3.65
N ALA A 391 4.10 17.98 -3.46
CA ALA A 391 3.48 16.73 -3.86
C ALA A 391 3.31 16.72 -5.38
N VAL A 392 3.82 15.68 -6.04
CA VAL A 392 3.69 15.46 -7.49
C VAL A 392 3.20 14.04 -7.75
N ILE A 393 2.52 13.84 -8.88
CA ILE A 393 2.14 12.50 -9.32
C ILE A 393 3.40 11.75 -9.77
N CYS A 394 3.49 10.46 -9.48
CA CYS A 394 4.55 9.60 -9.99
C CYS A 394 4.61 9.66 -11.52
N ASN A 395 5.81 9.89 -12.02
CA ASN A 395 6.13 9.89 -13.44
C ASN A 395 6.46 8.45 -13.90
N GLY A 396 6.82 8.28 -15.17
CA GLY A 396 7.24 6.97 -15.70
C GLY A 396 8.66 6.54 -15.36
N SER A 397 9.41 7.27 -14.53
CA SER A 397 10.83 6.99 -14.30
C SER A 397 11.06 5.61 -13.64
N LEU A 398 12.26 5.06 -13.82
CA LEU A 398 12.71 3.87 -13.08
C LEU A 398 13.15 4.22 -11.66
N PHE A 399 13.75 5.41 -11.48
CA PHE A 399 14.27 5.88 -10.20
C PHE A 399 13.17 6.00 -9.14
N ASP A 400 12.20 6.86 -9.42
CA ASP A 400 11.24 7.37 -8.44
C ASP A 400 9.79 7.30 -8.95
N GLY A 401 9.56 6.46 -9.96
CA GLY A 401 8.35 6.44 -10.76
C GLY A 401 7.78 5.05 -10.97
N LEU A 402 6.78 5.00 -11.84
CA LEU A 402 5.96 3.82 -12.11
C LEU A 402 6.78 2.66 -12.68
N ALA A 403 7.84 2.92 -13.46
CA ALA A 403 8.67 1.85 -14.03
C ALA A 403 9.46 1.12 -12.93
N GLY A 404 9.83 1.80 -11.85
CA GLY A 404 10.44 1.17 -10.68
C GLY A 404 9.45 0.32 -9.90
N ILE A 405 8.29 0.90 -9.58
CA ILE A 405 7.22 0.22 -8.81
C ILE A 405 6.75 -1.04 -9.53
N VAL A 406 6.53 -0.97 -10.86
CA VAL A 406 6.08 -2.13 -11.63
C VAL A 406 7.12 -3.25 -11.62
N LYS A 407 8.43 -2.92 -11.65
CA LYS A 407 9.49 -3.93 -11.60
C LYS A 407 9.46 -4.70 -10.27
N PHE A 408 9.21 -4.00 -9.17
CA PHE A 408 8.99 -4.62 -7.86
C PHE A 408 7.77 -5.54 -7.83
N TYR A 409 6.59 -5.05 -8.23
CA TYR A 409 5.39 -5.89 -8.26
C TYR A 409 5.51 -7.09 -9.21
N THR A 410 6.19 -6.89 -10.34
CA THR A 410 6.46 -7.94 -11.32
C THR A 410 7.27 -9.05 -10.67
N GLN A 411 8.36 -8.71 -9.98
CA GLN A 411 9.17 -9.70 -9.28
C GLN A 411 8.42 -10.35 -8.13
N LEU A 412 7.65 -9.58 -7.36
CA LEU A 412 6.83 -10.13 -6.29
C LEU A 412 5.84 -11.17 -6.81
N CYS A 413 5.20 -10.92 -7.95
CA CYS A 413 4.25 -11.87 -8.56
C CYS A 413 4.90 -13.18 -9.01
N VAL A 414 6.21 -13.21 -9.27
CA VAL A 414 6.94 -14.47 -9.55
C VAL A 414 6.97 -15.36 -8.30
N TYR A 415 7.11 -14.76 -7.11
CA TYR A 415 7.18 -15.47 -5.84
C TYR A 415 5.81 -15.69 -5.18
N ASN A 416 4.90 -14.74 -5.35
CA ASN A 416 3.53 -14.78 -4.82
C ASN A 416 2.55 -14.24 -5.89
N PRO A 417 1.98 -15.12 -6.73
CA PRO A 417 1.03 -14.76 -7.78
C PRO A 417 -0.38 -14.51 -7.22
N ASP A 418 -0.50 -13.78 -6.11
CA ASP A 418 -1.81 -13.37 -5.60
C ASP A 418 -2.51 -12.44 -6.59
N SER A 419 -3.80 -12.69 -6.82
CA SER A 419 -4.59 -11.94 -7.79
C SER A 419 -4.59 -10.45 -7.52
N PHE A 420 -4.50 -10.06 -6.24
CA PHE A 420 -4.38 -8.65 -5.85
C PHE A 420 -3.07 -8.02 -6.33
N PHE A 421 -1.92 -8.70 -6.17
CA PHE A 421 -0.64 -8.17 -6.64
C PHE A 421 -0.55 -8.14 -8.17
N ILE A 422 -1.17 -9.12 -8.83
CA ILE A 422 -1.31 -9.15 -10.29
C ILE A 422 -2.16 -7.96 -10.78
N GLU A 423 -3.29 -7.68 -10.12
CA GLU A 423 -4.15 -6.55 -10.45
C GLU A 423 -3.44 -5.22 -10.24
N MET A 424 -2.74 -5.06 -9.10
CA MET A 424 -1.89 -3.90 -8.82
C MET A 424 -0.83 -3.72 -9.92
N ARG A 425 -0.07 -4.78 -10.24
CA ARG A 425 0.94 -4.78 -11.32
C ARG A 425 0.32 -4.29 -12.63
N ASN A 426 -0.83 -4.84 -13.01
CA ASN A 426 -1.51 -4.53 -14.26
C ASN A 426 -2.03 -3.09 -14.29
N GLY A 427 -2.54 -2.57 -13.17
CA GLY A 427 -2.89 -1.16 -13.00
C GLY A 427 -1.69 -0.24 -13.27
N ILE A 428 -0.52 -0.59 -12.75
CA ILE A 428 0.72 0.17 -12.97
C ILE A 428 1.17 0.08 -14.42
N ILE A 429 1.14 -1.13 -15.03
CA ILE A 429 1.50 -1.33 -16.44
C ILE A 429 0.62 -0.44 -17.33
N ARG A 430 -0.70 -0.45 -17.15
CA ARG A 430 -1.60 0.40 -17.95
C ARG A 430 -1.32 1.87 -17.76
N SER A 431 -0.99 2.33 -16.55
CA SER A 431 -0.53 3.70 -16.32
C SER A 431 0.78 4.00 -17.05
N LEU A 432 1.74 3.08 -17.03
CA LEU A 432 3.05 3.23 -17.65
C LEU A 432 2.96 3.24 -19.19
N LEU A 433 2.10 2.40 -19.79
CA LEU A 433 1.83 2.39 -21.23
C LEU A 433 1.23 3.71 -21.71
N ASN A 434 0.45 4.38 -20.85
CA ASN A 434 -0.15 5.69 -21.11
C ASN A 434 0.73 6.86 -20.67
N ALA A 435 1.84 6.63 -19.97
CA ALA A 435 2.75 7.69 -19.61
C ALA A 435 3.23 8.35 -20.91
N GLN A 436 2.92 9.64 -21.08
CA GLN A 436 3.24 10.34 -22.31
C GLN A 436 4.74 10.23 -22.56
N ILE A 437 5.09 9.61 -23.69
CA ILE A 437 6.40 9.74 -24.30
C ILE A 437 6.46 11.15 -24.89
N THR A 438 6.57 12.16 -24.05
CA THR A 438 6.81 13.51 -24.53
C THR A 438 8.20 13.52 -25.15
N SER A 439 8.29 13.86 -26.43
CA SER A 439 9.49 13.82 -27.30
C SER A 439 10.72 14.59 -26.78
N ASN A 440 10.57 15.37 -25.70
CA ASN A 440 11.63 16.19 -25.08
C ASN A 440 12.14 15.70 -23.72
N LYS A 441 11.67 14.54 -23.19
CA LYS A 441 12.20 14.01 -21.92
C LYS A 441 13.51 13.22 -22.16
N SER A 442 14.40 13.26 -21.17
CA SER A 442 15.72 12.65 -21.21
C SER A 442 15.65 11.17 -21.62
N GLN A 443 16.66 10.69 -22.36
CA GLN A 443 16.86 9.27 -22.66
C GLN A 443 17.54 8.52 -21.51
N ASP A 444 17.59 9.17 -20.34
CA ASP A 444 18.27 8.67 -19.17
C ASP A 444 17.67 7.35 -18.67
N PHE A 445 18.51 6.47 -18.18
CA PHE A 445 18.09 5.15 -17.68
C PHE A 445 17.21 5.27 -16.43
N TYR A 446 17.51 6.21 -15.55
CA TYR A 446 16.85 6.36 -14.27
C TYR A 446 15.57 7.21 -14.39
N LEU A 447 15.65 8.34 -15.10
CA LEU A 447 14.60 9.35 -15.18
C LEU A 447 13.81 9.35 -16.49
N GLY A 448 14.27 8.61 -17.49
CA GLY A 448 13.84 8.70 -18.88
C GLY A 448 13.19 7.45 -19.45
N LEU A 449 13.10 7.42 -20.78
CA LEU A 449 12.47 6.34 -21.55
C LEU A 449 13.21 5.00 -21.44
N ALA A 450 14.53 5.02 -21.21
CA ALA A 450 15.33 3.80 -21.08
C ALA A 450 14.90 2.99 -19.84
N GLY A 451 14.55 3.67 -18.74
CA GLY A 451 13.97 3.02 -17.57
C GLY A 451 12.63 2.32 -17.85
N ILE A 452 11.74 3.00 -18.59
CA ILE A 452 10.45 2.45 -19.03
C ILE A 452 10.67 1.22 -19.91
N TYR A 453 11.56 1.33 -20.90
CA TYR A 453 11.91 0.25 -21.81
C TYR A 453 12.44 -0.97 -21.04
N SER A 454 13.36 -0.74 -20.10
CA SER A 454 13.95 -1.78 -19.26
C SER A 454 12.89 -2.53 -18.46
N SER A 455 12.00 -1.83 -17.76
CA SER A 455 10.93 -2.45 -16.97
C SER A 455 9.91 -3.20 -17.83
N LEU A 456 9.45 -2.61 -18.94
CA LEU A 456 8.52 -3.28 -19.85
C LEU A 456 9.14 -4.52 -20.50
N SER A 457 10.40 -4.42 -20.93
CA SER A 457 11.11 -5.55 -21.52
C SER A 457 11.34 -6.66 -20.50
N TYR A 458 11.64 -6.31 -19.26
CA TYR A 458 11.74 -7.27 -18.16
C TYR A 458 10.44 -8.05 -17.95
N ILE A 459 9.30 -7.34 -17.86
CA ILE A 459 7.96 -7.95 -17.77
C ILE A 459 7.73 -8.91 -18.94
N ASN A 460 8.11 -8.52 -20.15
CA ASN A 460 7.93 -9.31 -21.36
C ASN A 460 8.81 -10.57 -21.43
N THR A 461 9.86 -10.67 -20.61
CA THR A 461 10.77 -11.85 -20.58
C THR A 461 10.34 -12.93 -19.61
N LEU A 462 9.39 -12.66 -18.70
CA LEU A 462 9.00 -13.64 -17.69
C LEU A 462 8.15 -14.77 -18.31
N PRO A 463 8.62 -16.04 -18.26
CA PRO A 463 7.82 -17.18 -18.70
C PRO A 463 6.59 -17.31 -17.79
N ASP A 464 5.43 -17.56 -18.38
CA ASP A 464 4.18 -17.84 -17.65
C ASP A 464 3.58 -16.71 -16.80
N SER A 465 3.88 -15.44 -17.11
CA SER A 465 3.07 -14.35 -16.58
C SER A 465 1.60 -14.55 -17.03
N PRO A 466 0.62 -14.53 -16.11
CA PRO A 466 -0.81 -14.57 -16.45
C PRO A 466 -1.26 -13.40 -17.36
N ASP A 467 -0.38 -12.45 -17.68
CA ASP A 467 -0.64 -11.22 -18.45
C ASP A 467 -0.55 -11.37 -19.98
N ARG A 468 -0.90 -12.52 -20.57
CA ARG A 468 -1.09 -12.56 -22.04
C ARG A 468 -2.05 -11.47 -22.55
N ILE A 469 -2.92 -10.97 -21.68
CA ILE A 469 -3.86 -9.88 -21.96
C ILE A 469 -3.13 -8.57 -22.35
N LEU A 470 -2.06 -8.19 -21.64
CA LEU A 470 -1.32 -6.94 -21.92
C LEU A 470 -0.10 -7.13 -22.82
N GLY A 471 0.33 -8.37 -23.07
CA GLY A 471 1.57 -8.67 -23.81
C GLY A 471 1.67 -8.00 -25.18
N LYS A 472 0.55 -7.86 -25.92
CA LYS A 472 0.52 -7.14 -27.20
C LYS A 472 0.76 -5.65 -27.06
N GLU A 473 0.15 -5.02 -26.05
CA GLU A 473 0.32 -3.58 -25.78
C GLU A 473 1.73 -3.26 -25.28
N ILE A 474 2.25 -4.12 -24.39
CA ILE A 474 3.64 -4.04 -23.89
C ILE A 474 4.62 -4.17 -25.06
N SER A 475 4.48 -5.19 -25.90
CA SER A 475 5.36 -5.41 -27.05
C SER A 475 5.34 -4.21 -28.01
N LYS A 476 4.13 -3.71 -28.34
CA LYS A 476 3.96 -2.51 -29.17
C LYS A 476 4.68 -1.30 -28.57
N LYS A 477 4.58 -1.10 -27.25
CA LYS A 477 5.22 0.04 -26.57
C LYS A 477 6.74 -0.09 -26.51
N ILE A 478 7.25 -1.30 -26.28
CA ILE A 478 8.68 -1.61 -26.35
C ILE A 478 9.21 -1.28 -27.74
N ASP A 479 8.52 -1.69 -28.80
CA ASP A 479 8.94 -1.42 -30.19
C ASP A 479 8.89 0.08 -30.51
N GLU A 480 7.86 0.80 -30.06
CA GLU A 480 7.77 2.27 -30.18
C GLU A 480 8.99 2.96 -29.56
N ILE A 481 9.34 2.60 -28.33
CA ILE A 481 10.49 3.19 -27.63
C ILE A 481 11.82 2.77 -28.29
N ALA A 482 11.95 1.52 -28.73
CA ALA A 482 13.14 1.05 -29.44
C ALA A 482 13.39 1.84 -30.73
N GLN A 483 12.34 2.14 -31.50
CA GLN A 483 12.46 2.95 -32.71
C GLN A 483 12.91 4.38 -32.41
N ILE A 484 12.48 4.96 -31.27
CA ILE A 484 12.97 6.27 -30.81
C ILE A 484 14.46 6.20 -30.50
N PHE A 485 14.93 5.15 -29.81
CA PHE A 485 16.35 4.97 -29.50
C PHE A 485 17.19 4.77 -30.76
N ILE A 486 16.73 3.95 -31.71
CA ILE A 486 17.42 3.70 -32.98
C ILE A 486 17.62 5.01 -33.75
N LYS A 487 16.55 5.76 -34.01
CA LYS A 487 16.62 7.06 -34.72
C LYS A 487 17.57 8.05 -34.06
N LYS A 488 17.64 8.00 -32.73
CA LYS A 488 18.50 8.89 -31.96
C LYS A 488 19.96 8.47 -32.01
N ILE A 489 20.25 7.18 -31.95
CA ILE A 489 21.60 6.64 -32.18
C ILE A 489 22.07 6.96 -33.60
N GLU A 490 21.23 6.78 -34.61
CA GLU A 490 21.53 7.15 -36.01
C GLU A 490 21.89 8.63 -36.13
N LEU A 491 21.09 9.51 -35.53
CA LEU A 491 21.38 10.94 -35.48
C LEU A 491 22.73 11.25 -34.81
N TYR A 492 23.10 10.51 -33.76
CA TYR A 492 24.41 10.67 -33.12
C TYR A 492 25.55 10.15 -33.98
N ILE A 493 25.36 9.04 -34.68
CA ILE A 493 26.34 8.51 -35.64
C ILE A 493 26.61 9.56 -36.74
N GLU A 494 25.56 10.19 -37.27
CA GLU A 494 25.68 11.25 -38.27
C GLU A 494 26.45 12.48 -37.73
N LYS A 495 26.17 12.90 -36.49
CA LYS A 495 26.84 14.04 -35.84
C LYS A 495 28.27 13.75 -35.39
N ALA A 496 28.57 12.53 -34.98
CA ALA A 496 29.88 12.14 -34.45
C ALA A 496 31.02 12.32 -35.48
N ASN A 497 30.67 12.39 -36.77
CA ASN A 497 31.59 12.83 -37.83
C ASN A 497 32.17 14.24 -37.60
N TYR A 498 31.54 15.05 -36.73
CA TYR A 498 31.92 16.43 -36.45
C TYR A 498 32.44 16.63 -35.01
N SER A 499 31.73 16.14 -33.99
CA SER A 499 32.21 15.88 -32.61
C SER A 499 31.05 15.40 -31.73
N LEU A 500 31.30 14.42 -30.85
CA LEU A 500 30.37 14.02 -29.79
C LEU A 500 30.62 14.88 -28.55
N ILE A 501 29.58 15.54 -28.03
CA ILE A 501 29.66 16.26 -26.75
C ILE A 501 29.24 15.33 -25.59
N ASP A 502 29.77 15.57 -24.38
CA ASP A 502 29.51 14.75 -23.18
C ASP A 502 28.02 14.42 -22.95
N LYS A 503 27.13 15.39 -23.19
CA LYS A 503 25.68 15.22 -23.03
C LYS A 503 25.10 14.14 -23.95
N GLU A 504 25.58 14.08 -25.18
CA GLU A 504 25.12 13.10 -26.16
C GLU A 504 25.61 11.69 -25.78
N LEU A 505 26.83 11.58 -25.25
CA LEU A 505 27.33 10.32 -24.74
C LEU A 505 26.52 9.83 -23.52
N GLU A 506 26.13 10.70 -22.59
CA GLU A 506 25.26 10.32 -21.45
C GLU A 506 23.92 9.75 -21.91
N GLU A 507 23.32 10.33 -22.95
CA GLU A 507 22.08 9.82 -23.52
C GLU A 507 22.28 8.46 -24.19
N ILE A 508 23.41 8.24 -24.87
CA ILE A 508 23.78 6.93 -25.44
C ILE A 508 23.99 5.90 -24.32
N ILE A 509 24.72 6.24 -23.25
CA ILE A 509 24.94 5.36 -22.10
C ILE A 509 23.59 4.97 -21.48
N GLY A 510 22.69 5.92 -21.27
CA GLY A 510 21.35 5.66 -20.74
C GLY A 510 20.60 4.61 -21.55
N ILE A 511 20.66 4.71 -22.88
CA ILE A 511 20.07 3.72 -23.81
C ILE A 511 20.80 2.37 -23.70
N LEU A 512 22.13 2.36 -23.70
CA LEU A 512 22.95 1.14 -23.66
C LEU A 512 22.91 0.41 -22.32
N LYS A 513 22.50 1.05 -21.22
CA LYS A 513 22.18 0.36 -19.96
C LYS A 513 21.05 -0.65 -20.11
N CYS A 514 20.24 -0.57 -21.17
CA CYS A 514 19.21 -1.56 -21.47
C CYS A 514 19.77 -2.74 -22.27
N ASP A 515 20.23 -3.80 -21.60
CA ASP A 515 20.77 -5.02 -22.26
C ASP A 515 19.82 -5.60 -23.32
N LEU A 516 18.50 -5.56 -23.05
CA LEU A 516 17.46 -6.06 -23.96
C LEU A 516 17.32 -5.19 -25.22
N PHE A 517 17.67 -3.90 -25.15
CA PHE A 517 17.70 -3.03 -26.33
C PHE A 517 18.92 -3.34 -27.20
N ILE A 518 20.09 -3.57 -26.60
CA ILE A 518 21.31 -3.92 -27.33
C ILE A 518 21.09 -5.18 -28.19
N LYS A 519 20.32 -6.15 -27.71
CA LYS A 519 19.99 -7.35 -28.49
C LYS A 519 19.15 -7.03 -29.75
N LYS A 520 18.35 -5.96 -29.74
CA LYS A 520 17.53 -5.50 -30.88
C LYS A 520 18.28 -4.60 -31.86
N LEU A 521 19.40 -4.00 -31.46
CA LEU A 521 20.20 -3.17 -32.37
C LEU A 521 20.77 -4.01 -33.51
N ASP A 522 20.54 -3.54 -34.74
CA ASP A 522 21.11 -4.12 -35.96
C ASP A 522 22.64 -4.13 -35.91
N TYR A 523 23.25 -5.15 -36.52
CA TYR A 523 24.70 -5.30 -36.53
C TYR A 523 25.41 -4.10 -37.16
N SER A 524 24.87 -3.53 -38.24
CA SER A 524 25.43 -2.35 -38.90
C SER A 524 25.45 -1.13 -37.98
N ILE A 525 24.32 -0.87 -37.30
CA ILE A 525 24.21 0.26 -36.35
C ILE A 525 25.19 0.09 -35.18
N LYS A 526 25.35 -1.14 -34.66
CA LYS A 526 26.35 -1.44 -33.62
C LYS A 526 27.76 -1.09 -34.07
N GLN A 527 28.16 -1.54 -35.27
CA GLN A 527 29.51 -1.29 -35.79
C GLN A 527 29.77 0.20 -36.03
N GLN A 528 28.79 0.92 -36.57
CA GLN A 528 28.89 2.37 -36.76
C GLN A 528 29.02 3.10 -35.41
N LEU A 529 28.19 2.74 -34.42
CA LEU A 529 28.28 3.34 -33.09
C LEU A 529 29.63 3.05 -32.42
N ILE A 530 30.16 1.84 -32.55
CA ILE A 530 31.52 1.49 -32.08
C ILE A 530 32.56 2.39 -32.74
N GLY A 531 32.51 2.57 -34.06
CA GLY A 531 33.42 3.45 -34.79
C GLY A 531 33.37 4.90 -34.30
N CYS A 532 32.16 5.43 -34.07
CA CYS A 532 31.97 6.78 -33.52
C CYS A 532 32.54 6.92 -32.10
N LEU A 533 32.35 5.91 -31.25
CA LEU A 533 32.86 5.89 -29.88
C LEU A 533 34.39 5.88 -29.85
N ILE A 534 35.04 5.06 -30.69
CA ILE A 534 36.50 5.02 -30.84
C ILE A 534 37.01 6.37 -31.34
N TYR A 535 36.39 6.93 -32.38
CA TYR A 535 36.78 8.23 -32.92
C TYR A 535 36.66 9.36 -31.88
N ALA A 536 35.58 9.38 -31.10
CA ALA A 536 35.39 10.37 -30.04
C ALA A 536 36.48 10.29 -28.96
N GLN A 537 36.93 9.07 -28.62
CA GLN A 537 38.03 8.84 -27.69
C GLN A 537 39.36 9.36 -28.25
N GLU A 538 39.67 9.06 -29.52
CA GLU A 538 40.92 9.51 -30.17
C GLU A 538 41.03 11.04 -30.23
N LYS A 539 39.90 11.73 -30.31
CA LYS A 539 39.84 13.21 -30.29
C LYS A 539 39.92 13.82 -28.90
N GLY A 540 40.02 13.01 -27.84
CA GLY A 540 40.12 13.47 -26.45
C GLY A 540 38.89 14.25 -25.98
N ALA A 541 37.75 14.10 -26.65
CA ALA A 541 36.60 14.97 -26.49
C ALA A 541 35.71 14.60 -25.30
N VAL A 542 35.90 13.41 -24.70
CA VAL A 542 34.91 12.80 -23.79
C VAL A 542 35.58 11.91 -22.74
N ASN A 543 34.90 11.71 -21.59
CA ASN A 543 35.36 10.82 -20.52
C ASN A 543 35.55 9.36 -21.01
N THR A 544 36.81 8.91 -21.07
CA THR A 544 37.23 7.57 -21.52
C THR A 544 36.48 6.42 -20.84
N THR A 545 36.18 6.53 -19.54
CA THR A 545 35.48 5.49 -18.77
C THR A 545 34.08 5.24 -19.31
N LYS A 546 33.39 6.30 -19.73
CA LYS A 546 32.04 6.23 -20.31
C LYS A 546 32.03 5.60 -21.70
N ILE A 547 33.02 5.96 -22.53
CA ILE A 547 33.19 5.34 -23.85
C ILE A 547 33.43 3.84 -23.70
N LEU A 548 34.31 3.47 -22.78
CA LEU A 548 34.65 2.08 -22.56
C LEU A 548 33.47 1.25 -22.06
N PHE A 549 32.66 1.81 -21.17
CA PHE A 549 31.38 1.22 -20.77
C PHE A 549 30.51 0.90 -21.98
N CYS A 550 30.35 1.85 -22.91
CA CYS A 550 29.57 1.64 -24.13
C CYS A 550 30.15 0.52 -25.00
N LEU A 551 31.48 0.49 -25.19
CA LEU A 551 32.15 -0.54 -25.99
C LEU A 551 31.99 -1.94 -25.38
N VAL A 552 32.10 -2.04 -24.05
CA VAL A 552 31.86 -3.27 -23.28
C VAL A 552 30.42 -3.76 -23.48
N LYS A 553 29.44 -2.85 -23.35
CA LYS A 553 28.02 -3.17 -23.56
C LYS A 553 27.72 -3.65 -24.98
N LEU A 554 28.34 -3.05 -25.98
CA LEU A 554 28.21 -3.45 -27.37
C LEU A 554 28.95 -4.77 -27.69
N LYS A 555 29.60 -5.39 -26.69
CA LYS A 555 30.37 -6.63 -26.80
C LYS A 555 31.42 -6.56 -27.91
N TYR A 556 32.07 -5.41 -28.05
CA TYR A 556 33.15 -5.26 -29.01
C TYR A 556 34.31 -6.20 -28.65
N LYS A 557 34.65 -7.12 -29.57
CA LYS A 557 35.68 -8.17 -29.43
C LYS A 557 36.72 -8.09 -30.55
N SER A 558 37.21 -6.89 -30.92
CA SER A 558 38.45 -6.87 -31.72
C SER A 558 39.61 -7.45 -30.89
N ASN A 559 40.68 -7.91 -31.56
CA ASN A 559 41.80 -8.65 -30.99
C ASN A 559 42.09 -8.29 -29.52
N ILE A 560 42.04 -9.30 -28.65
CA ILE A 560 42.25 -9.23 -27.20
C ILE A 560 43.56 -8.48 -26.83
N ASP A 561 44.52 -8.40 -27.75
CA ASP A 561 45.77 -7.66 -27.57
C ASP A 561 45.56 -6.13 -27.41
N ASP A 562 44.56 -5.53 -28.07
CA ASP A 562 44.23 -4.10 -27.91
C ASP A 562 43.54 -3.79 -26.58
N LEU A 563 42.89 -4.79 -25.97
CA LEU A 563 42.32 -4.69 -24.62
C LEU A 563 43.41 -4.43 -23.58
N GLY A 564 44.65 -4.86 -23.81
CA GLY A 564 45.80 -4.51 -22.95
C GLY A 564 46.10 -3.00 -22.96
N THR A 565 45.98 -2.35 -24.12
CA THR A 565 46.14 -0.90 -24.28
C THR A 565 45.00 -0.15 -23.58
N TYR A 566 43.76 -0.61 -23.76
CA TYR A 566 42.60 -0.07 -23.05
C TYR A 566 42.66 -0.30 -21.54
N HIS A 567 43.15 -1.46 -21.09
CA HIS A 567 43.37 -1.77 -19.69
C HIS A 567 44.41 -0.84 -19.07
N LYS A 568 45.49 -0.53 -19.79
CA LYS A 568 46.53 0.41 -19.32
C LYS A 568 46.03 1.85 -19.26
N LEU A 569 45.19 2.25 -20.22
CA LEU A 569 44.48 3.54 -20.22
C LEU A 569 43.49 3.63 -19.04
N LEU A 570 42.67 2.59 -18.85
CA LEU A 570 41.81 2.42 -17.67
C LEU A 570 42.62 2.56 -16.40
N GLU A 571 43.68 1.77 -16.24
CA GLU A 571 44.45 1.76 -15.01
C GLU A 571 45.06 3.13 -14.72
N THR A 572 45.63 3.80 -15.74
CA THR A 572 46.20 5.14 -15.60
C THR A 572 45.14 6.17 -15.22
N GLN A 573 43.96 6.10 -15.84
CA GLN A 573 42.88 7.05 -15.60
C GLN A 573 42.19 6.80 -14.26
N LEU A 574 41.95 5.54 -13.90
CA LEU A 574 41.48 5.09 -12.59
C LEU A 574 42.42 5.60 -11.49
N ILE A 575 43.74 5.51 -11.69
CA ILE A 575 44.73 6.05 -10.75
C ILE A 575 44.60 7.58 -10.63
N SER A 576 44.45 8.29 -11.75
CA SER A 576 44.32 9.76 -11.74
C SER A 576 43.01 10.26 -11.12
N GLU A 577 41.90 9.55 -11.34
CA GLU A 577 40.59 9.89 -10.78
C GLU A 577 40.51 9.50 -9.29
N ASN A 578 41.18 8.42 -8.89
CA ASN A 578 41.23 7.97 -7.49
C ASN A 578 41.89 9.00 -6.57
N GLN A 579 42.84 9.79 -7.06
CA GLN A 579 43.45 10.87 -6.28
C GLN A 579 42.47 12.00 -5.92
N ASN A 580 41.26 12.02 -6.49
CA ASN A 580 40.23 13.02 -6.23
C ASN A 580 38.87 12.42 -5.79
N ILE A 581 38.82 11.14 -5.42
CA ILE A 581 37.55 10.48 -5.01
C ILE A 581 36.88 11.20 -3.85
N ASP A 582 37.65 11.69 -2.88
CA ASP A 582 37.13 12.40 -1.71
C ASP A 582 36.44 13.74 -2.05
N LYS A 583 36.57 14.20 -3.31
CA LYS A 583 35.94 15.44 -3.82
C LYS A 583 34.75 15.17 -4.75
N LEU A 584 34.46 13.91 -5.08
CA LEU A 584 33.30 13.57 -5.90
C LEU A 584 32.02 13.65 -5.06
N SER A 585 30.92 14.12 -5.65
CA SER A 585 29.61 13.88 -5.03
C SER A 585 29.35 12.38 -4.96
N THR A 586 28.69 11.93 -3.90
CA THR A 586 28.30 10.52 -3.70
C THR A 586 27.61 9.95 -4.95
N SER A 587 26.86 10.79 -5.67
CA SER A 587 26.22 10.42 -6.92
C SER A 587 27.19 10.06 -8.05
N LYS A 588 28.20 10.91 -8.28
CA LYS A 588 29.25 10.64 -9.25
C LYS A 588 30.10 9.43 -8.84
N ALA A 589 30.39 9.29 -7.54
CA ALA A 589 31.14 8.14 -7.02
C ALA A 589 30.41 6.82 -7.29
N ILE A 590 29.09 6.75 -7.05
CA ILE A 590 28.26 5.57 -7.32
C ILE A 590 28.21 5.25 -8.82
N GLN A 591 27.97 6.25 -9.68
CA GLN A 591 27.98 6.03 -11.13
C GLN A 591 29.34 5.54 -11.64
N LEU A 592 30.44 6.11 -11.13
CA LEU A 592 31.78 5.62 -11.43
C LEU A 592 31.99 4.19 -10.95
N LEU A 593 31.53 3.85 -9.75
CA LEU A 593 31.58 2.50 -9.22
C LEU A 593 30.81 1.52 -10.11
N GLU A 594 29.61 1.90 -10.56
CA GLU A 594 28.77 1.12 -11.49
C GLU A 594 29.51 0.83 -12.79
N TYR A 595 30.06 1.87 -13.44
CA TYR A 595 30.80 1.70 -14.69
C TYR A 595 31.99 0.76 -14.52
N ARG A 596 32.72 0.91 -13.41
CA ARG A 596 33.90 0.09 -13.10
C ARG A 596 33.54 -1.36 -12.83
N LEU A 597 32.45 -1.61 -12.10
CA LEU A 597 31.98 -2.97 -11.80
C LEU A 597 31.48 -3.70 -13.05
N GLU A 598 30.83 -2.99 -13.98
CA GLU A 598 30.41 -3.58 -15.25
C GLU A 598 31.58 -3.92 -16.17
N ILE A 599 32.55 -3.01 -16.27
CA ILE A 599 33.80 -3.27 -17.00
C ILE A 599 34.49 -4.50 -16.39
N LEU A 600 34.53 -4.61 -15.06
CA LEU A 600 35.14 -5.75 -14.38
C LEU A 600 34.42 -7.06 -14.70
N ASP A 601 33.09 -7.14 -14.58
CA ASP A 601 32.32 -8.36 -14.88
C ASP A 601 32.51 -8.80 -16.34
N PHE A 602 32.60 -7.84 -17.28
CA PHE A 602 32.92 -8.14 -18.68
C PHE A 602 34.34 -8.68 -18.88
N LEU A 603 35.35 -8.04 -18.28
CA LEU A 603 36.74 -8.49 -18.38
C LEU A 603 36.90 -9.90 -17.82
N ILE A 604 36.21 -10.19 -16.72
CA ILE A 604 36.20 -11.51 -16.08
C ILE A 604 35.56 -12.55 -17.00
N ALA A 605 34.39 -12.23 -17.58
CA ALA A 605 33.70 -13.13 -18.51
C ALA A 605 34.52 -13.40 -19.80
N GLY A 606 35.45 -12.51 -20.15
CA GLY A 606 36.38 -12.66 -21.27
C GLY A 606 37.52 -13.65 -21.03
N GLY A 607 37.70 -14.19 -19.82
CA GLY A 607 38.75 -15.16 -19.50
C GLY A 607 40.17 -14.57 -19.44
N GLY A 608 40.31 -13.25 -19.37
CA GLY A 608 41.61 -12.61 -19.18
C GLY A 608 42.12 -12.80 -17.76
N ASP A 609 43.42 -13.08 -17.60
CA ASP A 609 44.13 -12.99 -16.32
C ASP A 609 44.17 -11.50 -15.90
N ILE A 610 43.06 -11.03 -15.31
CA ILE A 610 43.02 -9.72 -14.69
C ILE A 610 43.98 -9.78 -13.53
N LYS A 611 45.08 -9.03 -13.62
CA LYS A 611 46.03 -8.89 -12.52
C LYS A 611 45.26 -8.53 -11.25
N ILE A 612 45.46 -9.36 -10.22
CA ILE A 612 44.94 -9.22 -8.86
C ILE A 612 44.99 -7.77 -8.34
N GLU A 613 45.95 -6.97 -8.83
CA GLU A 613 46.13 -5.56 -8.52
C GLU A 613 44.94 -4.64 -8.90
N ALA A 614 44.27 -4.86 -10.05
CA ALA A 614 43.11 -4.06 -10.45
C ALA A 614 41.89 -4.37 -9.58
N VAL A 615 41.71 -5.65 -9.24
CA VAL A 615 40.70 -6.14 -8.30
C VAL A 615 40.96 -5.59 -6.89
N LEU A 616 42.21 -5.57 -6.43
CA LEU A 616 42.62 -4.99 -5.15
C LEU A 616 42.38 -3.47 -5.07
N LYS A 617 42.58 -2.72 -6.16
CA LYS A 617 42.30 -1.27 -6.20
C LYS A 617 40.81 -0.96 -6.14
N ILE A 618 39.96 -1.80 -6.73
CA ILE A 618 38.50 -1.73 -6.58
C ILE A 618 38.06 -2.13 -5.17
N ASP A 619 38.71 -3.12 -4.56
CA ASP A 619 38.50 -3.50 -3.16
C ASP A 619 38.84 -2.35 -2.20
N ILE A 620 39.89 -1.57 -2.46
CA ILE A 620 40.21 -0.35 -1.70
C ILE A 620 39.10 0.70 -1.85
N LEU A 621 38.55 0.87 -3.06
CA LEU A 621 37.46 1.80 -3.34
C LEU A 621 36.16 1.40 -2.65
N ILE A 622 35.82 0.11 -2.73
CA ILE A 622 34.68 -0.49 -2.03
C ILE A 622 34.89 -0.36 -0.52
N LYS A 623 36.08 -0.67 0.00
CA LYS A 623 36.40 -0.51 1.42
C LYS A 623 36.35 0.95 1.85
N HIS A 624 36.86 1.90 1.07
CA HIS A 624 36.80 3.33 1.38
C HIS A 624 35.36 3.83 1.36
N PHE A 625 34.56 3.41 0.38
CA PHE A 625 33.14 3.77 0.28
C PHE A 625 32.31 3.13 1.39
N CYS A 626 32.47 1.82 1.64
CA CYS A 626 31.78 1.13 2.72
C CYS A 626 32.27 1.58 4.11
N LEU A 627 33.57 1.73 4.35
CA LEU A 627 34.11 2.11 5.67
C LEU A 627 33.87 3.59 6.00
N ASN A 628 33.96 4.50 5.02
CA ASN A 628 33.79 5.93 5.31
C ASN A 628 32.33 6.40 5.18
N TYR A 629 31.52 5.86 4.27
CA TYR A 629 30.11 6.27 4.15
C TYR A 629 29.13 5.34 4.89
N VAL A 630 29.38 4.03 4.93
CA VAL A 630 28.50 3.08 5.63
C VAL A 630 28.88 2.89 7.10
N PHE A 631 30.18 2.89 7.45
CA PHE A 631 30.62 2.65 8.84
C PHE A 631 30.72 3.89 9.75
N ILE A 632 31.04 5.07 9.22
CA ILE A 632 31.07 6.31 10.04
C ILE A 632 29.66 6.67 10.55
N HIS A 633 28.60 6.33 9.80
CA HIS A 633 27.21 6.57 10.19
C HIS A 633 26.51 5.42 10.93
N THR A 634 27.17 4.27 11.14
CA THR A 634 26.57 3.12 11.87
C THR A 634 27.08 2.95 13.30
N LYS A 635 28.15 3.66 13.71
CA LYS A 635 28.63 3.64 15.10
C LYS A 635 27.90 4.60 16.03
N ASP A 636 27.33 5.69 15.51
CA ASP A 636 26.35 6.48 16.24
C ASP A 636 24.98 5.81 16.16
N SER A 637 24.23 5.80 17.26
CA SER A 637 22.86 5.25 17.35
C SER A 637 21.85 5.90 16.40
N ASN A 638 22.28 6.84 15.56
CA ASN A 638 21.53 7.52 14.52
C ASN A 638 21.94 7.02 13.12
N ILE A 639 21.72 5.73 12.86
CA ILE A 639 21.76 5.13 11.50
C ILE A 639 20.86 5.89 10.49
N CYS A 640 19.94 6.75 10.97
CA CYS A 640 19.07 7.57 10.13
C CYS A 640 19.77 8.69 9.33
N ASN A 641 21.04 9.00 9.60
CA ASN A 641 21.77 10.06 8.87
C ASN A 641 22.58 9.55 7.66
N PHE A 642 22.08 8.57 6.92
CA PHE A 642 22.63 8.21 5.59
C PHE A 642 22.40 9.29 4.52
N MET A 643 21.80 10.42 4.89
CA MET A 643 21.34 11.45 3.97
C MET A 643 21.91 12.79 4.41
N SER A 644 23.02 13.20 3.78
CA SER A 644 23.47 14.58 3.86
C SER A 644 22.96 15.34 2.63
N TYR A 645 22.28 16.46 2.85
CA TYR A 645 22.09 17.44 1.79
C TYR A 645 23.40 18.20 1.66
N ASN A 646 24.13 17.95 0.57
CA ASN A 646 25.37 18.66 0.33
C ASN A 646 25.02 20.11 -0.08
N GLN A 647 25.19 21.04 0.86
CA GLN A 647 24.81 22.45 0.69
C GLN A 647 25.53 23.12 -0.50
N ASP A 648 26.76 22.67 -0.81
CA ASP A 648 27.59 23.25 -1.86
C ASP A 648 27.16 22.79 -3.26
N THR A 649 26.71 21.55 -3.40
CA THR A 649 26.27 20.98 -4.69
C THR A 649 24.76 21.09 -4.92
N GLN A 650 23.97 21.35 -3.89
CA GLN A 650 22.50 21.27 -3.91
C GLN A 650 21.97 19.90 -4.37
N GLU A 651 22.78 18.84 -4.25
CA GLU A 651 22.39 17.47 -4.57
C GLU A 651 22.09 16.68 -3.29
N TYR A 652 21.01 15.90 -3.31
CA TYR A 652 20.78 14.87 -2.30
C TYR A 652 21.61 13.64 -2.65
N GLU A 653 22.33 13.11 -1.67
CA GLU A 653 23.07 11.85 -1.82
C GLU A 653 22.10 10.68 -2.10
N TYR A 654 22.61 9.63 -2.76
CA TYR A 654 21.80 8.47 -3.16
C TYR A 654 21.05 7.88 -1.97
N GLY A 655 19.80 7.45 -2.20
CA GLY A 655 19.02 6.72 -1.20
C GLY A 655 19.66 5.38 -0.84
N ILE A 656 19.23 4.82 0.30
CA ILE A 656 19.65 3.52 0.87
C ILE A 656 19.79 2.42 -0.20
N LEU A 657 18.99 2.43 -1.26
CA LEU A 657 19.02 1.44 -2.32
C LEU A 657 20.21 1.49 -3.27
N GLY A 658 20.80 2.66 -3.54
CA GLY A 658 22.04 2.73 -4.30
C GLY A 658 23.16 1.97 -3.58
N LEU A 659 23.22 2.11 -2.26
CA LEU A 659 24.16 1.40 -1.40
C LEU A 659 23.82 -0.10 -1.33
N LEU A 660 22.56 -0.46 -1.16
CA LEU A 660 22.13 -1.86 -1.12
C LEU A 660 22.40 -2.59 -2.44
N GLU A 661 22.22 -1.93 -3.59
CA GLU A 661 22.50 -2.52 -4.89
C GLU A 661 24.01 -2.73 -5.09
N ILE A 662 24.85 -1.80 -4.65
CA ILE A 662 26.32 -1.98 -4.64
C ILE A 662 26.70 -3.17 -3.74
N VAL A 663 26.15 -3.25 -2.53
CA VAL A 663 26.40 -4.37 -1.61
C VAL A 663 25.98 -5.70 -2.23
N TYR A 664 24.82 -5.74 -2.90
CA TYR A 664 24.36 -6.92 -3.62
C TYR A 664 25.29 -7.28 -4.80
N LEU A 665 25.77 -6.29 -5.57
CA LEU A 665 26.67 -6.54 -6.69
C LEU A 665 28.01 -7.12 -6.24
N ILE A 666 28.57 -6.55 -5.16
CA ILE A 666 29.78 -7.05 -4.52
C ILE A 666 29.57 -8.50 -4.07
N LYS A 667 28.43 -8.78 -3.42
CA LYS A 667 28.06 -10.15 -3.00
C LYS A 667 28.05 -11.12 -4.19
N ARG A 668 27.49 -10.71 -5.34
CA ARG A 668 27.47 -11.53 -6.56
C ARG A 668 28.88 -11.81 -7.07
N LEU A 669 29.75 -10.80 -7.15
CA LEU A 669 31.14 -10.95 -7.59
C LEU A 669 31.97 -11.85 -6.65
N VAL A 670 31.79 -11.73 -5.32
CA VAL A 670 32.44 -12.63 -4.35
C VAL A 670 31.90 -14.05 -4.49
N SER A 671 30.59 -14.24 -4.67
CA SER A 671 29.98 -15.59 -4.81
C SER A 671 30.47 -16.36 -6.05
N LYS A 672 30.87 -15.64 -7.10
CA LYS A 672 31.51 -16.22 -8.29
C LYS A 672 33.02 -16.48 -8.11
N GLY A 673 33.59 -16.17 -6.95
CA GLY A 673 35.02 -16.36 -6.65
C GLY A 673 35.95 -15.28 -7.20
N HIS A 674 35.41 -14.18 -7.72
CA HIS A 674 36.21 -13.13 -8.38
C HIS A 674 36.79 -12.09 -7.42
N LEU A 675 36.32 -12.06 -6.17
CA LEU A 675 36.76 -11.13 -5.14
C LEU A 675 37.14 -11.94 -3.89
N ASN A 676 38.40 -11.86 -3.46
CA ASN A 676 38.91 -12.55 -2.28
C ASN A 676 38.87 -11.58 -1.08
N THR A 677 37.67 -11.16 -0.69
CA THR A 677 37.50 -10.13 0.36
C THR A 677 37.13 -10.74 1.70
N THR A 678 37.71 -10.21 2.78
CA THR A 678 37.27 -10.45 4.17
C THR A 678 35.93 -9.79 4.52
N PHE A 679 35.25 -9.20 3.53
CA PHE A 679 33.95 -8.55 3.68
C PHE A 679 32.90 -9.61 4.03
N ARG A 680 32.46 -9.63 5.31
CA ARG A 680 31.50 -10.64 5.78
C ARG A 680 30.12 -10.32 5.23
N PHE A 681 29.56 -11.28 4.48
CA PHE A 681 28.25 -11.22 3.84
C PHE A 681 27.06 -10.97 4.77
N ASP A 682 27.26 -11.07 6.08
CA ASP A 682 26.28 -10.78 7.12
C ASP A 682 25.75 -9.33 7.05
N GLU A 683 26.47 -8.38 6.45
CA GLU A 683 26.06 -6.97 6.42
C GLU A 683 24.73 -6.74 5.68
N SER A 684 24.52 -7.37 4.51
CA SER A 684 23.25 -7.25 3.77
C SER A 684 22.06 -7.82 4.56
N GLN A 685 22.31 -8.91 5.29
CA GLN A 685 21.33 -9.54 6.16
C GLN A 685 21.04 -8.66 7.38
N LYS A 686 22.07 -8.12 8.03
CA LYS A 686 21.93 -7.17 9.15
C LYS A 686 21.18 -5.92 8.76
N ILE A 687 21.43 -5.37 7.57
CA ILE A 687 20.68 -4.18 7.09
C ILE A 687 19.20 -4.55 6.90
N ALA A 688 18.91 -5.70 6.29
CA ALA A 688 17.53 -6.17 6.16
C ALA A 688 16.87 -6.42 7.52
N ASP A 689 17.56 -7.10 8.44
CA ASP A 689 17.08 -7.38 9.79
C ASP A 689 16.82 -6.08 10.57
N TYR A 690 17.71 -5.09 10.44
CA TYR A 690 17.52 -3.77 11.02
C TYR A 690 16.30 -3.05 10.43
N ILE A 691 16.16 -3.05 9.10
CA ILE A 691 14.99 -2.46 8.42
C ILE A 691 13.69 -3.13 8.90
N ILE A 692 13.71 -4.46 8.98
CA ILE A 692 12.58 -5.27 9.43
C ILE A 692 12.24 -4.94 10.89
N GLU A 693 13.23 -5.01 11.78
CA GLU A 693 13.07 -4.81 13.22
C GLU A 693 12.59 -3.39 13.53
N LYS A 694 13.20 -2.37 12.91
CA LYS A 694 12.91 -0.97 13.24
C LYS A 694 11.69 -0.40 12.54
N TYR A 695 11.38 -0.86 11.33
CA TYR A 695 10.31 -0.26 10.52
C TYR A 695 9.19 -1.25 10.22
N LEU A 696 9.50 -2.37 9.56
CA LEU A 696 8.46 -3.20 8.94
C LEU A 696 7.65 -4.02 9.94
N ASN A 697 8.24 -4.43 11.06
CA ASN A 697 7.54 -5.15 12.15
C ASN A 697 6.44 -4.30 12.80
N TYR A 698 6.62 -2.98 12.80
CA TYR A 698 5.66 -2.02 13.34
C TYR A 698 4.76 -1.41 12.25
N GLY A 699 4.87 -1.89 11.00
CA GLY A 699 4.09 -1.41 9.87
C GLY A 699 4.51 -0.03 9.35
N HIS A 700 5.70 0.45 9.70
CA HIS A 700 6.23 1.74 9.23
C HIS A 700 6.89 1.64 7.86
N PHE A 701 7.01 2.79 7.22
CA PHE A 701 7.86 2.94 6.04
C PHE A 701 9.32 3.07 6.48
N PRO A 702 10.24 2.33 5.86
CA PRO A 702 11.65 2.64 5.99
C PRO A 702 11.91 4.05 5.42
N PRO A 703 12.90 4.79 5.96
CA PRO A 703 13.24 6.12 5.47
C PRO A 703 13.50 6.11 3.96
N THR A 704 12.92 7.09 3.27
CA THR A 704 13.15 7.37 1.86
C THR A 704 14.14 8.53 1.71
N GLN A 705 14.56 8.89 0.48
CA GLN A 705 15.55 9.95 0.23
C GLN A 705 15.21 11.31 0.89
N PHE A 706 13.95 11.54 1.22
CA PHE A 706 13.47 12.81 1.78
C PHE A 706 13.35 12.79 3.31
N GLY A 707 13.88 11.76 3.98
CA GLY A 707 13.68 11.54 5.41
C GLY A 707 12.41 10.75 5.69
N HIS A 708 12.03 10.70 6.96
CA HIS A 708 10.96 9.84 7.43
C HIS A 708 9.54 10.43 7.22
N ASP A 709 9.43 11.73 7.00
CA ASP A 709 8.13 12.43 6.90
C ASP A 709 7.53 12.40 5.49
N PHE A 710 8.29 11.92 4.50
CA PHE A 710 7.88 11.99 3.10
C PHE A 710 7.81 10.61 2.48
N TYR A 711 6.59 10.28 2.04
CA TYR A 711 6.33 9.05 1.31
C TYR A 711 6.89 9.14 -0.11
N ASN A 712 7.72 8.17 -0.47
CA ASN A 712 8.15 7.96 -1.84
C ASN A 712 7.92 6.48 -2.23
N PRO A 713 7.05 6.22 -3.21
CA PRO A 713 6.76 4.85 -3.65
C PRO A 713 7.85 4.28 -4.57
N GLY A 714 8.80 5.10 -5.04
CA GLY A 714 9.81 4.77 -6.02
C GLY A 714 10.72 3.57 -5.69
N LEU A 715 11.53 3.18 -6.67
CA LEU A 715 12.39 1.99 -6.58
C LEU A 715 13.79 2.30 -6.07
N TYR A 716 14.35 3.47 -6.34
CA TYR A 716 15.70 3.82 -5.92
C TYR A 716 15.71 4.76 -4.72
N ASP A 717 14.68 5.59 -4.62
CA ASP A 717 14.54 6.58 -3.56
C ASP A 717 13.36 6.27 -2.64
N GLY A 718 12.64 5.18 -2.88
CA GLY A 718 11.39 4.85 -2.22
C GLY A 718 11.28 3.41 -1.72
N ILE A 719 10.09 3.09 -1.21
CA ILE A 719 9.84 1.84 -0.50
C ILE A 719 9.76 0.62 -1.43
N ALA A 720 9.41 0.79 -2.71
CA ALA A 720 9.38 -0.33 -3.66
C ALA A 720 10.77 -0.95 -3.83
N GLY A 721 11.82 -0.13 -3.73
CA GLY A 721 13.18 -0.63 -3.73
C GLY A 721 13.50 -1.49 -2.54
N VAL A 722 13.11 -1.07 -1.34
CA VAL A 722 13.33 -1.88 -0.13
C VAL A 722 12.61 -3.22 -0.27
N GLY A 723 11.39 -3.22 -0.80
CA GLY A 723 10.68 -4.45 -1.15
C GLY A 723 11.47 -5.32 -2.14
N TYR A 724 12.01 -4.72 -3.20
CA TYR A 724 12.82 -5.43 -4.20
C TYR A 724 14.10 -6.02 -3.59
N PHE A 725 14.80 -5.27 -2.75
CA PHE A 725 15.99 -5.73 -2.05
C PHE A 725 15.69 -6.93 -1.14
N LEU A 726 14.55 -6.91 -0.43
CA LEU A 726 14.10 -8.06 0.36
C LEU A 726 13.82 -9.29 -0.51
N LEU A 727 13.28 -9.12 -1.72
CA LEU A 727 13.14 -10.21 -2.69
C LEU A 727 14.49 -10.76 -3.13
N GLN A 728 15.49 -9.90 -3.36
CA GLN A 728 16.85 -10.34 -3.69
C GLN A 728 17.56 -11.12 -2.58
N LEU A 729 17.26 -10.79 -1.33
CA LEU A 729 17.76 -11.54 -0.18
C LEU A 729 16.96 -12.82 0.08
N TYR A 730 15.68 -12.83 -0.28
CA TYR A 730 14.84 -14.02 -0.26
C TYR A 730 15.31 -15.05 -1.30
N ASP A 731 15.59 -14.58 -2.52
CA ASP A 731 16.09 -15.39 -3.62
C ASP A 731 17.20 -14.63 -4.34
N SER A 732 18.43 -15.12 -4.20
CA SER A 732 19.61 -14.53 -4.83
C SER A 732 19.60 -14.61 -6.35
N THR A 733 18.73 -15.44 -6.94
CA THR A 733 18.47 -15.47 -8.38
C THR A 733 17.52 -14.37 -8.83
N THR A 734 16.94 -13.57 -7.93
CA THR A 734 16.23 -12.35 -8.32
C THR A 734 17.19 -11.45 -9.11
N PRO A 735 16.85 -11.03 -10.34
CA PRO A 735 17.71 -10.16 -11.12
C PRO A 735 18.05 -8.87 -10.39
N SER A 736 19.21 -8.29 -10.66
CA SER A 736 19.47 -6.93 -10.17
C SER A 736 18.53 -5.93 -10.86
N LEU A 737 18.35 -4.76 -10.24
CA LEU A 737 17.58 -3.67 -10.82
C LEU A 737 18.17 -3.19 -12.15
N LYS A 738 19.47 -3.38 -12.36
CA LYS A 738 20.20 -2.98 -13.57
C LYS A 738 20.58 -4.14 -14.48
N PHE A 739 20.75 -5.35 -13.95
CA PHE A 739 21.31 -6.48 -14.70
C PHE A 739 20.25 -7.52 -15.07
N SER A 740 20.15 -7.83 -16.36
CA SER A 740 19.43 -9.02 -16.80
C SER A 740 20.22 -10.27 -16.40
N ASN A 741 19.55 -11.25 -15.78
CA ASN A 741 20.15 -12.54 -15.47
C ASN A 741 20.34 -13.34 -16.76
N ASN A 742 21.44 -13.12 -17.47
CA ASN A 742 21.97 -14.14 -18.36
C ASN A 742 23.44 -14.35 -18.05
N SER A 743 23.79 -15.63 -18.00
CA SER A 743 25.11 -16.27 -17.95
C SER A 743 26.23 -15.49 -18.62
#